data_AF-A0A914ATS3-F1
#
_entry.id   AF-A0A914ATS3-F1
#
_cell.length_a   1.000
_cell.length_b   1.000
_cell.length_c   1.000
_cell.angle_alpha   90.00
_cell.angle_beta   90.00
_cell.angle_gamma   90.00
#
_symmetry.space_group_name_H-M   'P 1'
#
loop_
_entity.id
_entity.type
_entity.pdbx_description
1 polymer ?
#
loop_
_entity_poly.entity_id
_entity_poly.type
_entity_poly.pdbx_seq_one_letter_code
_entity_poly.pdbx_strand_id
1 'polypeptide(L)'
;MAEPSEKDVNNALNRERYREKWHDYNLRSRYLDELSTPVDVSKLPRLKRSRSDRYTSRTSGTSTSSSNTGMTGSSSTASRPRPTNAATHQGDGNDVPLHDGSEEIRCQYGHGEVEVLEAPEIYRQLLLETNSISPCDEHFTKFLLNRYNSENHSIEGSRYVMVTRRAMCFSGTWKWAFYCSCDPARSQVLHSASEHVQQSSQDLPGCLHIDCLAGILVRFDENVGITAHHQSQDHSYAHASGLEEDVQIPPNLNDVWPVCGNPRAAVIVTDQSFAVIDIVGNGLKCLTCRRGDCQHISKIKDILEQVTDLPVFLLEMSALLESTSLKRKAGAGSVASWKRIPFQLESIHLQDMVAKPVMQRGCTVNGNLHLIPTPGGMCACCHASWSNDIYLKGEYPVFTLQSIHRASVFFRKCSNEMCDSELQYDGLSDCLFNMTTYLIDHSVLRQYMYQFLYGRSPMFGFYSVWVQMQNDAGHSSFASQLHYNKFVWAWYGFLRLLDIDYHEQFICREQTCGAQPDIIICDATHLSLRKDLSLWKDNVPKATKEAKQSSSSVYRKSIFLVDTQTRKLLKKFARSSEAHPFPPNDFLMLIDGCKEHQGSLLPFLNELGSTGHATAPPATYKPLLQALSATSPVCGLLHPEAELLELLEKMAHGFSPRKDLNAMAILTNKCPIIADLIASEQVLPEVLFPVLCELLRLAVAPFEQSTSSQSPAAVQAERSTDHPPPDDFDGMCFWPHFPQQRLRPKYAMDGLKTTRTSCRKDSKNYGRMTPGVFAAFCPHGICYGFEIMNQFESPNVPFTLLLTRFETPPKMIVYDNACHLHAYCLNREPGMFKKTKFLIDRLHWPNHTACSVGYKLDGYSKYKAINSQVAEQMNSSLQRIKVQLSYMAQDNFLWHCRFFLWGKNMKKQSVH
;
A
#
# COMPACT_ATOMS: atom_id res chain seq x y z
N MET A 1 21.78 -17.63 -39.13
CA MET A 1 20.86 -16.81 -38.32
C MET A 1 20.56 -15.56 -39.12
N ALA A 2 19.37 -15.49 -39.74
CA ALA A 2 18.93 -14.29 -40.43
C ALA A 2 18.45 -13.27 -39.39
N GLU A 3 18.77 -11.99 -39.59
CA GLU A 3 18.23 -10.90 -38.77
C GLU A 3 16.69 -10.86 -38.94
N PRO A 4 15.91 -10.59 -37.87
CA PRO A 4 14.47 -10.45 -37.98
C PRO A 4 14.10 -9.37 -38.98
N SER A 5 13.11 -9.61 -39.83
CA SER A 5 12.69 -8.61 -40.81
C SER A 5 12.15 -7.36 -40.09
N GLU A 6 12.24 -6.19 -40.73
CA GLU A 6 11.67 -4.94 -40.20
C GLU A 6 10.16 -5.08 -39.89
N LYS A 7 9.49 -6.00 -40.59
CA LYS A 7 8.09 -6.38 -40.34
C LYS A 7 7.93 -7.12 -39.02
N ASP A 8 8.85 -8.01 -38.66
CA ASP A 8 8.82 -8.77 -37.39
C ASP A 8 9.07 -7.87 -36.19
N VAL A 9 9.99 -6.90 -36.32
CA VAL A 9 10.28 -5.89 -35.29
C VAL A 9 9.08 -4.96 -35.09
N ASN A 10 8.46 -4.48 -36.17
CA ASN A 10 7.28 -3.63 -36.10
C ASN A 10 6.06 -4.39 -35.51
N ASN A 11 5.90 -5.66 -35.84
CA ASN A 11 4.85 -6.50 -35.26
C ASN A 11 5.08 -6.77 -33.76
N ALA A 12 6.32 -6.94 -33.31
CA ALA A 12 6.65 -7.07 -31.89
C ALA A 12 6.35 -5.77 -31.10
N LEU A 13 6.75 -4.62 -31.64
CA LEU A 13 6.48 -3.30 -31.04
C LEU A 13 4.98 -2.97 -30.97
N ASN A 14 4.21 -3.34 -32.00
CA ASN A 14 2.76 -3.16 -31.99
C ASN A 14 2.10 -4.02 -30.92
N ARG A 15 2.53 -5.28 -30.72
CA ARG A 15 2.03 -6.18 -29.68
C ARG A 15 2.25 -5.65 -28.26
N GLU A 16 3.44 -5.11 -27.99
CA GLU A 16 3.76 -4.50 -26.70
C GLU A 16 2.87 -3.26 -26.43
N ARG A 17 2.68 -2.43 -27.45
CA ARG A 17 1.82 -1.23 -27.40
C ARG A 17 0.35 -1.55 -27.14
N TYR A 18 -0.18 -2.66 -27.67
CA TYR A 18 -1.55 -3.10 -27.40
C TYR A 18 -1.72 -3.63 -25.97
N ARG A 19 -0.75 -4.41 -25.45
CA ARG A 19 -0.75 -4.89 -24.06
C ARG A 19 -0.72 -3.74 -23.05
N GLU A 20 0.12 -2.73 -23.27
CA GLU A 20 0.18 -1.54 -22.43
C GLU A 20 -1.14 -0.74 -22.43
N LYS A 21 -1.76 -0.58 -23.60
CA LYS A 21 -3.04 0.13 -23.74
C LYS A 21 -4.20 -0.59 -23.06
N TRP A 22 -4.26 -1.92 -23.09
CA TRP A 22 -5.28 -2.67 -22.33
C TRP A 22 -5.12 -2.52 -20.82
N HIS A 23 -3.87 -2.52 -20.33
CA HIS A 23 -3.60 -2.25 -18.93
C HIS A 23 -4.04 -0.83 -18.53
N ASP A 24 -3.79 0.17 -19.38
CA ASP A 24 -4.26 1.55 -19.16
C ASP A 24 -5.78 1.67 -19.29
N TYR A 25 -6.43 0.96 -20.21
CA TYR A 25 -7.89 0.94 -20.38
C TYR A 25 -8.61 0.36 -19.16
N ASN A 26 -8.16 -0.76 -18.59
CA ASN A 26 -8.70 -1.29 -17.33
C ASN A 26 -8.49 -0.34 -16.14
N LEU A 27 -7.39 0.44 -16.15
CA LEU A 27 -7.14 1.48 -15.15
C LEU A 27 -8.05 2.71 -15.35
N ARG A 28 -8.36 3.08 -16.60
CA ARG A 28 -9.20 4.25 -16.97
C ARG A 28 -10.69 3.96 -17.05
N SER A 29 -11.12 2.72 -17.19
CA SER A 29 -12.54 2.32 -17.16
C SER A 29 -13.20 2.60 -15.81
N ARG A 30 -12.43 2.90 -14.75
CA ARG A 30 -12.93 3.44 -13.47
C ARG A 30 -13.13 4.96 -13.47
N TYR A 31 -12.82 5.65 -14.57
CA TYR A 31 -12.79 7.10 -14.70
C TYR A 31 -13.75 7.65 -15.76
N LEU A 32 -14.61 6.83 -16.36
CA LEU A 32 -15.53 7.27 -17.42
C LEU A 32 -16.99 6.95 -17.09
N ASP A 33 -17.47 7.56 -16.00
CA ASP A 33 -18.80 8.19 -15.94
C ASP A 33 -18.71 9.73 -15.99
N GLU A 34 -17.49 10.29 -16.02
CA GLU A 34 -17.28 11.70 -16.30
C GLU A 34 -16.68 11.82 -17.69
N LEU A 35 -17.53 12.08 -18.69
CA LEU A 35 -17.37 13.12 -19.72
C LEU A 35 -18.34 12.86 -20.89
N SER A 36 -19.53 13.46 -20.84
CA SER A 36 -20.18 13.98 -22.04
C SER A 36 -19.37 15.19 -22.53
N THR A 37 -18.86 15.09 -23.75
CA THR A 37 -17.99 16.00 -24.53
C THR A 37 -18.43 17.48 -24.63
N PRO A 38 -17.68 18.41 -25.30
CA PRO A 38 -16.30 18.36 -25.83
C PRO A 38 -15.43 19.62 -25.54
N VAL A 39 -14.13 19.50 -25.82
CA VAL A 39 -13.01 20.47 -25.66
C VAL A 39 -12.91 21.48 -26.82
N ASP A 40 -12.27 22.64 -26.63
CA ASP A 40 -11.39 23.22 -27.69
C ASP A 40 -9.94 23.38 -27.20
N VAL A 41 -9.06 22.81 -28.04
CA VAL A 41 -7.68 22.38 -27.88
C VAL A 41 -6.70 23.46 -28.39
N SER A 42 -7.18 24.65 -28.74
CA SER A 42 -6.46 25.52 -29.66
C SER A 42 -5.39 26.48 -29.06
N LYS A 43 -5.09 26.46 -27.75
CA LYS A 43 -4.08 27.40 -27.17
C LYS A 43 -3.02 26.82 -26.22
N LEU A 44 -2.76 25.52 -26.28
CA LEU A 44 -1.54 24.98 -25.65
C LEU A 44 -0.30 25.36 -26.48
N PRO A 45 0.75 25.91 -25.83
CA PRO A 45 2.06 25.27 -25.98
C PRO A 45 2.71 24.88 -24.63
N ARG A 46 2.84 23.56 -24.48
CA ARG A 46 3.96 22.72 -24.00
C ARG A 46 4.96 23.25 -22.95
N LEU A 47 4.93 22.51 -21.83
CA LEU A 47 5.98 22.25 -20.82
C LEU A 47 7.44 22.33 -21.29
N LYS A 48 8.32 22.86 -20.41
CA LYS A 48 9.62 22.25 -20.10
C LYS A 48 9.96 22.37 -18.60
N ARG A 49 10.49 21.25 -18.06
CA ARG A 49 11.03 21.06 -16.71
C ARG A 49 12.52 21.46 -16.63
N SER A 50 12.94 21.74 -15.40
CA SER A 50 14.26 21.64 -14.72
C SER A 50 15.44 22.59 -15.04
N ARG A 51 15.74 23.40 -14.01
CA ARG A 51 17.01 23.75 -13.32
C ARG A 51 18.38 23.63 -14.01
N SER A 52 19.20 24.66 -13.70
CA SER A 52 20.68 24.80 -13.64
C SER A 52 21.41 24.69 -15.00
N ASP A 53 22.33 25.57 -15.42
CA ASP A 53 23.43 26.25 -14.72
C ASP A 53 23.83 27.60 -15.36
N ARG A 54 24.51 28.45 -14.57
CA ARG A 54 25.30 29.60 -15.04
C ARG A 54 26.61 29.09 -15.65
N TYR A 55 26.95 29.49 -16.87
CA TYR A 55 28.20 30.20 -17.20
C TYR A 55 28.23 30.62 -18.69
N THR A 56 28.37 31.93 -18.87
CA THR A 56 29.08 32.69 -19.93
C THR A 56 29.05 32.29 -21.41
N SER A 57 28.51 33.26 -22.17
CA SER A 57 29.14 34.00 -23.28
C SER A 57 29.07 33.48 -24.73
N ARG A 58 28.48 34.39 -25.52
CA ARG A 58 28.89 34.92 -26.84
C ARG A 58 28.43 34.21 -28.12
N THR A 59 27.72 35.03 -28.91
CA THR A 59 27.75 35.18 -30.39
C THR A 59 27.25 34.00 -31.23
N SER A 60 26.54 34.12 -32.35
CA SER A 60 25.94 35.20 -33.15
C SER A 60 25.43 34.51 -34.44
N GLY A 61 24.39 35.05 -35.09
CA GLY A 61 24.07 34.79 -36.50
C GLY A 61 22.88 33.86 -36.73
N THR A 62 21.74 34.34 -37.26
CA THR A 62 21.42 34.47 -38.71
C THR A 62 21.40 33.11 -39.41
N SER A 63 20.40 32.69 -40.17
CA SER A 63 19.37 33.40 -40.94
C SER A 63 18.50 32.37 -41.69
N THR A 64 17.35 32.85 -42.22
CA THR A 64 16.68 32.45 -43.49
C THR A 64 16.09 31.04 -43.62
N SER A 65 14.96 30.77 -44.27
CA SER A 65 13.98 31.57 -45.03
C SER A 65 12.84 30.67 -45.52
N SER A 66 11.64 31.25 -45.70
CA SER A 66 10.65 31.04 -46.80
C SER A 66 10.14 29.62 -47.12
N SER A 67 8.87 29.36 -47.42
CA SER A 67 7.96 30.12 -48.30
C SER A 67 6.48 29.71 -48.12
N ASN A 68 5.62 30.69 -48.40
CA ASN A 68 4.15 30.65 -48.51
C ASN A 68 3.65 29.89 -49.75
N THR A 69 2.38 29.44 -49.69
CA THR A 69 1.21 29.72 -50.57
C THR A 69 0.05 28.83 -50.08
N GLY A 70 -1.26 29.14 -50.06
CA GLY A 70 -2.16 30.25 -50.40
C GLY A 70 -3.59 29.76 -50.05
N MET A 71 -4.45 30.59 -49.41
CA MET A 71 -5.74 31.11 -49.93
C MET A 71 -6.82 30.05 -50.30
N THR A 72 -8.12 30.11 -49.94
CA THR A 72 -9.08 31.20 -49.65
C THR A 72 -10.49 30.66 -49.25
N GLY A 73 -11.24 31.44 -48.44
CA GLY A 73 -12.72 31.63 -48.44
C GLY A 73 -13.59 30.57 -47.73
N SER A 74 -14.73 30.85 -47.08
CA SER A 74 -15.49 32.05 -46.65
C SER A 74 -16.74 31.53 -45.89
N SER A 75 -17.00 31.99 -44.66
CA SER A 75 -18.18 32.77 -44.18
C SER A 75 -19.45 32.03 -43.70
N SER A 76 -19.74 32.20 -42.39
CA SER A 76 -21.03 32.48 -41.66
C SER A 76 -22.34 31.78 -42.08
N THR A 77 -23.21 31.28 -41.19
CA THR A 77 -24.04 32.04 -40.22
C THR A 77 -24.72 31.13 -39.17
N ALA A 78 -25.17 31.76 -38.07
CA ALA A 78 -25.84 31.19 -36.89
C ALA A 78 -27.32 30.80 -37.11
N SER A 79 -27.90 30.00 -36.19
CA SER A 79 -29.19 30.24 -35.49
C SER A 79 -29.64 29.06 -34.60
N ARG A 80 -30.06 29.37 -33.37
CA ARG A 80 -30.88 28.55 -32.45
C ARG A 80 -32.37 28.68 -32.83
N PRO A 81 -33.27 27.72 -32.49
CA PRO A 81 -34.07 27.86 -31.24
C PRO A 81 -34.56 26.53 -30.57
N ARG A 82 -35.06 26.69 -29.34
CA ARG A 82 -35.99 25.83 -28.54
C ARG A 82 -37.34 26.60 -28.47
N PRO A 83 -38.40 26.20 -27.74
CA PRO A 83 -39.01 24.89 -27.38
C PRO A 83 -40.56 24.89 -27.63
N THR A 84 -41.30 23.81 -27.32
CA THR A 84 -42.69 23.90 -26.79
C THR A 84 -43.21 22.61 -26.15
N ASN A 85 -44.09 22.80 -25.16
CA ASN A 85 -44.74 21.85 -24.24
C ASN A 85 -46.08 21.28 -24.77
N ALA A 86 -46.57 20.22 -24.09
CA ALA A 86 -47.86 20.18 -23.35
C ALA A 86 -48.84 19.01 -23.64
N ALA A 87 -49.28 18.38 -22.53
CA ALA A 87 -50.68 18.00 -22.17
C ALA A 87 -51.39 16.85 -22.94
N THR A 88 -52.30 16.00 -22.42
CA THR A 88 -53.00 15.80 -21.12
C THR A 88 -53.95 14.56 -21.19
N HIS A 89 -54.13 13.87 -20.05
CA HIS A 89 -55.36 13.29 -19.42
C HIS A 89 -56.34 12.25 -20.04
N GLN A 90 -56.90 11.46 -19.08
CA GLN A 90 -58.20 10.74 -18.94
C GLN A 90 -58.23 9.22 -19.23
N GLY A 91 -58.83 8.33 -18.41
CA GLY A 91 -59.61 8.49 -17.16
C GLY A 91 -60.05 7.14 -16.53
N ASP A 92 -60.49 7.23 -15.25
CA ASP A 92 -61.52 6.54 -14.43
C ASP A 92 -62.02 5.10 -14.78
N GLY A 93 -62.41 4.20 -13.85
CA GLY A 93 -62.69 4.23 -12.39
C GLY A 93 -63.52 2.99 -11.93
N ASN A 94 -63.64 2.79 -10.60
CA ASN A 94 -64.51 1.89 -9.78
C ASN A 94 -63.99 0.46 -9.45
N ASP A 95 -63.54 0.12 -8.22
CA ASP A 95 -64.20 -0.06 -6.88
C ASP A 95 -65.07 -1.35 -6.77
N VAL A 96 -64.78 -2.35 -5.91
CA VAL A 96 -65.10 -2.49 -4.45
C VAL A 96 -64.48 -3.81 -3.87
N PRO A 97 -64.27 -3.98 -2.53
CA PRO A 97 -63.11 -4.63 -1.91
C PRO A 97 -63.41 -5.86 -0.99
N LEU A 98 -62.36 -6.47 -0.39
CA LEU A 98 -62.41 -7.18 0.90
C LEU A 98 -61.05 -7.08 1.68
N HIS A 99 -61.16 -6.56 2.91
CA HIS A 99 -60.24 -6.46 4.08
C HIS A 99 -59.48 -7.77 4.43
N ASP A 100 -58.40 -7.86 5.25
CA ASP A 100 -57.52 -6.97 6.05
C ASP A 100 -56.42 -7.85 6.68
N GLY A 101 -55.27 -7.29 7.07
CA GLY A 101 -54.34 -7.93 7.99
C GLY A 101 -52.86 -7.53 7.91
N SER A 102 -52.53 -6.23 7.80
CA SER A 102 -51.18 -5.70 8.03
C SER A 102 -51.16 -4.76 9.24
N GLU A 103 -50.12 -4.85 10.07
CA GLU A 103 -49.65 -3.70 10.85
C GLU A 103 -48.27 -3.29 10.33
N GLU A 104 -48.27 -2.16 9.60
CA GLU A 104 -47.10 -1.38 9.22
C GLU A 104 -46.66 -0.47 10.38
N ILE A 105 -45.34 -0.31 10.56
CA ILE A 105 -44.76 0.94 11.09
C ILE A 105 -44.03 1.62 9.93
N ARG A 106 -44.64 2.67 9.42
CA ARG A 106 -44.13 3.56 8.36
C ARG A 106 -43.22 4.63 8.95
N CYS A 107 -42.06 4.87 8.33
CA CYS A 107 -41.35 6.15 8.45
C CYS A 107 -41.23 6.75 7.04
N GLN A 108 -41.87 7.91 6.87
CA GLN A 108 -41.94 8.69 5.64
C GLN A 108 -40.63 9.44 5.37
N TYR A 109 -40.01 9.29 4.20
CA TYR A 109 -39.24 10.35 3.51
C TYR A 109 -39.06 10.00 2.02
N GLY A 110 -39.62 10.87 1.16
CA GLY A 110 -39.22 11.21 -0.22
C GLY A 110 -38.74 10.13 -1.20
N HIS A 111 -39.60 9.78 -2.16
CA HIS A 111 -39.26 9.04 -3.37
C HIS A 111 -38.18 9.76 -4.21
N GLY A 112 -36.97 9.21 -4.24
CA GLY A 112 -36.15 9.20 -5.44
C GLY A 112 -36.25 7.79 -6.02
N GLU A 113 -36.63 7.66 -7.29
CA GLU A 113 -36.63 6.37 -7.99
C GLU A 113 -35.24 5.75 -7.91
N VAL A 114 -35.13 4.61 -7.23
CA VAL A 114 -33.94 3.78 -7.28
C VAL A 114 -33.99 3.07 -8.64
N GLU A 115 -33.17 3.48 -9.60
CA GLU A 115 -32.94 2.69 -10.82
C GLU A 115 -32.47 1.29 -10.40
N VAL A 116 -33.33 0.29 -10.60
CA VAL A 116 -32.96 -1.12 -10.42
C VAL A 116 -32.14 -1.50 -11.63
N LEU A 117 -30.80 -1.45 -11.49
CA LEU A 117 -29.88 -1.86 -12.55
C LEU A 117 -30.14 -3.33 -12.94
N GLU A 118 -30.26 -3.61 -14.23
CA GLU A 118 -30.43 -4.99 -14.72
C GLU A 118 -29.14 -5.83 -14.52
N ALA A 119 -29.31 -7.16 -14.38
CA ALA A 119 -28.21 -8.08 -14.09
C ALA A 119 -26.96 -7.98 -15.02
N PRO A 120 -27.08 -7.71 -16.34
CA PRO A 120 -25.92 -7.50 -17.21
C PRO A 120 -25.09 -6.26 -16.84
N GLU A 121 -25.73 -5.18 -16.38
CA GLU A 121 -25.04 -3.95 -16.01
C GLU A 121 -24.34 -4.10 -14.66
N ILE A 122 -25.00 -4.75 -13.68
CA ILE A 122 -24.39 -5.12 -12.41
C ILE A 122 -23.16 -6.01 -12.65
N TYR A 123 -23.28 -7.04 -13.49
CA TYR A 123 -22.16 -7.94 -13.78
C TYR A 123 -21.02 -7.23 -14.51
N ARG A 124 -21.32 -6.35 -15.48
CA ARG A 124 -20.32 -5.51 -16.16
C ARG A 124 -19.56 -4.62 -15.17
N GLN A 125 -20.28 -3.95 -14.28
CA GLN A 125 -19.69 -3.10 -13.25
C GLN A 125 -18.79 -3.91 -12.31
N LEU A 126 -19.27 -5.06 -11.83
CA LEU A 126 -18.48 -5.95 -10.98
C LEU A 126 -17.19 -6.40 -11.65
N LEU A 127 -17.24 -6.81 -12.93
CA LEU A 127 -16.05 -7.25 -13.67
C LEU A 127 -14.98 -6.16 -13.76
N LEU A 128 -15.39 -4.90 -13.96
CA LEU A 128 -14.50 -3.73 -14.03
C LEU A 128 -13.97 -3.32 -12.63
N GLU A 129 -14.82 -3.39 -11.60
CA GLU A 129 -14.46 -3.08 -10.22
C GLU A 129 -13.50 -4.11 -9.60
N THR A 130 -13.65 -5.38 -9.94
CA THR A 130 -12.79 -6.47 -9.43
C THR A 130 -11.60 -6.77 -10.34
N ASN A 131 -11.54 -6.17 -11.55
CA ASN A 131 -10.58 -6.52 -12.61
C ASN A 131 -10.64 -8.02 -12.98
N SER A 132 -11.83 -8.59 -13.08
CA SER A 132 -12.06 -10.01 -13.32
C SER A 132 -12.11 -10.39 -14.82
N ILE A 133 -11.37 -9.66 -15.66
CA ILE A 133 -11.23 -9.92 -17.10
C ILE A 133 -9.73 -10.03 -17.43
N SER A 134 -9.33 -11.15 -18.03
CA SER A 134 -7.94 -11.41 -18.45
C SER A 134 -7.86 -11.67 -19.95
N PRO A 135 -7.11 -10.87 -20.74
CA PRO A 135 -6.83 -11.21 -22.13
C PRO A 135 -5.86 -12.39 -22.17
N CYS A 136 -6.12 -13.35 -23.06
CA CYS A 136 -5.45 -14.64 -23.11
C CYS A 136 -4.76 -14.90 -24.46
N ASP A 137 -4.53 -13.85 -25.24
CA ASP A 137 -3.79 -13.86 -26.50
C ASP A 137 -3.34 -12.44 -26.89
N GLU A 138 -2.36 -12.35 -27.79
CA GLU A 138 -1.81 -11.06 -28.26
C GLU A 138 -2.75 -10.31 -29.20
N HIS A 139 -3.69 -11.00 -29.83
CA HIS A 139 -4.64 -10.44 -30.78
C HIS A 139 -5.95 -10.01 -30.11
N PHE A 140 -6.05 -10.10 -28.79
CA PHE A 140 -7.25 -9.78 -28.01
C PHE A 140 -8.49 -10.50 -28.58
N THR A 141 -8.33 -11.77 -28.95
CA THR A 141 -9.40 -12.64 -29.42
C THR A 141 -9.97 -13.51 -28.31
N LYS A 142 -9.25 -13.74 -27.21
CA LYS A 142 -9.61 -14.67 -26.14
C LYS A 142 -9.58 -13.95 -24.80
N PHE A 143 -10.66 -14.03 -24.03
CA PHE A 143 -10.82 -13.37 -22.74
C PHE A 143 -11.34 -14.33 -21.68
N LEU A 144 -10.66 -14.41 -20.55
CA LEU A 144 -11.12 -15.15 -19.39
C LEU A 144 -11.89 -14.23 -18.44
N LEU A 145 -13.12 -14.62 -18.08
CA LEU A 145 -13.99 -13.91 -17.14
C LEU A 145 -14.32 -14.81 -15.94
N ASN A 146 -14.42 -14.24 -14.74
CA ASN A 146 -15.00 -14.94 -13.59
C ASN A 146 -16.52 -15.06 -13.75
N ARG A 147 -17.10 -16.21 -13.42
CA ARG A 147 -18.54 -16.47 -13.57
C ARG A 147 -19.40 -15.58 -12.66
N TYR A 148 -20.53 -15.12 -13.16
CA TYR A 148 -21.54 -14.39 -12.40
C TYR A 148 -22.49 -15.33 -11.67
N ASN A 149 -22.80 -15.02 -10.41
CA ASN A 149 -23.89 -15.63 -9.66
C ASN A 149 -25.07 -14.66 -9.57
N SER A 150 -26.17 -15.04 -10.21
CA SER A 150 -27.38 -14.22 -10.33
C SER A 150 -28.22 -14.15 -9.05
N GLU A 151 -28.08 -15.10 -8.12
CA GLU A 151 -28.87 -15.13 -6.88
C GLU A 151 -28.33 -14.15 -5.83
N ASN A 152 -27.01 -13.93 -5.82
CA ASN A 152 -26.34 -13.11 -4.83
C ASN A 152 -25.67 -11.85 -5.42
N HIS A 153 -25.90 -11.58 -6.71
CA HIS A 153 -25.30 -10.46 -7.44
C HIS A 153 -23.78 -10.32 -7.23
N SER A 154 -23.06 -11.44 -7.31
CA SER A 154 -21.62 -11.46 -7.05
C SER A 154 -20.84 -12.31 -8.05
N ILE A 155 -19.52 -12.10 -8.08
CA ILE A 155 -18.59 -12.86 -8.92
C ILE A 155 -18.08 -14.09 -8.17
N GLU A 156 -18.11 -15.26 -8.81
CA GLU A 156 -17.55 -16.49 -8.29
C GLU A 156 -16.02 -16.52 -8.46
N GLY A 157 -15.29 -16.50 -7.34
CA GLY A 157 -13.82 -16.37 -7.35
C GLY A 157 -13.05 -17.53 -8.00
N SER A 158 -13.65 -18.72 -8.13
CA SER A 158 -12.97 -19.94 -8.60
C SER A 158 -13.65 -20.61 -9.80
N ARG A 159 -14.58 -19.92 -10.46
CA ARG A 159 -15.23 -20.40 -11.68
C ARG A 159 -15.04 -19.40 -12.79
N TYR A 160 -14.65 -19.89 -13.96
CA TYR A 160 -14.28 -19.06 -15.08
C TYR A 160 -15.00 -19.49 -16.36
N VAL A 161 -15.17 -18.55 -17.27
CA VAL A 161 -15.62 -18.77 -18.64
C VAL A 161 -14.64 -18.10 -19.60
N MET A 162 -14.38 -18.75 -20.72
CA MET A 162 -13.61 -18.16 -21.81
C MET A 162 -14.59 -17.60 -22.83
N VAL A 163 -14.45 -16.33 -23.16
CA VAL A 163 -15.16 -15.69 -24.25
C VAL A 163 -14.15 -15.36 -25.35
N THR A 164 -14.36 -15.93 -26.52
CA THR A 164 -13.56 -15.70 -27.72
C THR A 164 -14.31 -14.78 -28.66
N ARG A 165 -13.60 -13.97 -29.47
CA ARG A 165 -14.14 -13.21 -30.58
C ARG A 165 -13.37 -13.46 -31.86
N ARG A 166 -14.05 -13.37 -33.01
CA ARG A 166 -13.46 -13.52 -34.35
C ARG A 166 -14.08 -12.52 -35.32
N ALA A 167 -13.27 -11.97 -36.21
CA ALA A 167 -13.78 -11.19 -37.34
C ALA A 167 -14.48 -12.09 -38.37
N MET A 168 -15.73 -11.77 -38.71
CA MET A 168 -16.51 -12.48 -39.73
C MET A 168 -17.19 -11.47 -40.67
N CYS A 169 -17.25 -11.81 -41.96
CA CYS A 169 -17.93 -11.00 -42.97
C CYS A 169 -19.40 -11.41 -43.05
N PHE A 170 -20.31 -10.49 -42.81
CA PHE A 170 -21.76 -10.70 -42.94
C PHE A 170 -22.29 -9.75 -44.00
N SER A 171 -22.79 -10.30 -45.12
CA SER A 171 -23.35 -9.51 -46.22
C SER A 171 -22.43 -8.37 -46.68
N GLY A 172 -21.12 -8.63 -46.76
CA GLY A 172 -20.10 -7.65 -47.17
C GLY A 172 -19.58 -6.73 -46.06
N THR A 173 -20.06 -6.85 -44.81
CA THR A 173 -19.60 -6.05 -43.68
C THR A 173 -18.89 -6.91 -42.63
N TRP A 174 -17.67 -6.54 -42.24
CA TRP A 174 -16.92 -7.24 -41.20
C TRP A 174 -17.41 -6.87 -39.80
N LYS A 175 -17.78 -7.86 -38.99
CA LYS A 175 -18.23 -7.70 -37.60
C LYS A 175 -17.53 -8.70 -36.68
N TRP A 176 -17.54 -8.41 -35.38
CA TRP A 176 -17.08 -9.33 -34.33
C TRP A 176 -18.15 -10.39 -34.03
N ALA A 177 -17.83 -11.66 -34.22
CA ALA A 177 -18.59 -12.79 -33.73
C ALA A 177 -18.00 -13.28 -32.41
N PHE A 178 -18.84 -13.48 -31.39
CA PHE A 178 -18.42 -13.92 -30.05
C PHE A 178 -18.84 -15.35 -29.75
N TYR A 179 -18.00 -16.04 -29.00
CA TYR A 179 -18.14 -17.44 -28.60
C TYR A 179 -17.89 -17.51 -27.09
N CYS A 180 -18.71 -18.25 -26.34
CA CYS A 180 -18.47 -18.44 -24.92
C CYS A 180 -18.42 -19.91 -24.59
N SER A 181 -17.49 -20.30 -23.73
CA SER A 181 -17.36 -21.68 -23.25
C SER A 181 -18.58 -22.18 -22.46
N CYS A 182 -19.51 -21.29 -22.06
CA CYS A 182 -20.76 -21.70 -21.42
C CYS A 182 -21.84 -22.15 -22.41
N ASP A 183 -21.64 -21.95 -23.72
CA ASP A 183 -22.56 -22.37 -24.78
C ASP A 183 -21.79 -23.07 -25.92
N PRO A 184 -21.42 -24.35 -25.73
CA PRO A 184 -20.68 -25.11 -26.74
C PRO A 184 -21.46 -25.34 -28.03
N ALA A 185 -22.79 -25.36 -27.98
CA ALA A 185 -23.66 -25.59 -29.14
C ALA A 185 -23.60 -24.39 -30.11
N ARG A 186 -23.69 -23.16 -29.60
CA ARG A 186 -23.48 -21.94 -30.40
C ARG A 186 -22.08 -21.90 -31.00
N SER A 187 -21.08 -22.33 -30.23
CA SER A 187 -19.70 -22.40 -30.71
C SER A 187 -19.56 -23.36 -31.89
N GLN A 188 -20.16 -24.55 -31.81
CA GLN A 188 -20.16 -25.52 -32.89
C GLN A 188 -20.88 -24.99 -34.14
N VAL A 189 -22.07 -24.39 -33.99
CA VAL A 189 -22.85 -23.82 -35.11
C VAL A 189 -22.06 -22.74 -35.86
N LEU A 190 -21.44 -21.81 -35.14
CA LEU A 190 -20.65 -20.73 -35.75
C LEU A 190 -19.31 -21.20 -36.33
N HIS A 191 -18.73 -22.30 -35.81
CA HIS A 191 -17.53 -22.92 -36.40
C HIS A 191 -17.82 -23.79 -37.62
N SER A 192 -19.01 -24.41 -37.69
CA SER A 192 -19.46 -25.24 -38.81
C SER A 192 -20.21 -24.48 -39.90
N ALA A 193 -20.59 -23.23 -39.65
CA ALA A 193 -21.36 -22.40 -40.57
C ALA A 193 -20.55 -22.11 -41.85
N SER A 194 -21.00 -22.68 -42.99
CA SER A 194 -20.63 -22.18 -44.31
C SER A 194 -21.12 -20.74 -44.49
N GLU A 195 -20.58 -19.99 -45.47
CA GLU A 195 -20.96 -18.60 -45.76
C GLU A 195 -22.49 -18.39 -45.87
N HIS A 196 -23.26 -19.44 -46.16
CA HIS A 196 -24.72 -19.39 -46.30
C HIS A 196 -25.51 -19.49 -44.98
N VAL A 197 -24.92 -19.98 -43.88
CA VAL A 197 -25.57 -20.03 -42.54
C VAL A 197 -25.43 -18.68 -41.81
N GLN A 198 -24.59 -17.78 -42.32
CA GLN A 198 -24.23 -16.51 -41.69
C GLN A 198 -25.38 -15.47 -41.65
N GLN A 199 -26.45 -15.66 -42.44
CA GLN A 199 -27.60 -14.75 -42.47
C GLN A 199 -28.54 -14.85 -41.25
N SER A 200 -28.64 -16.00 -40.56
CA SER A 200 -29.57 -16.17 -39.41
C SER A 200 -28.91 -16.14 -38.03
N SER A 201 -27.57 -16.19 -37.95
CA SER A 201 -26.86 -16.29 -36.66
C SER A 201 -26.86 -14.99 -35.82
N GLN A 202 -27.22 -13.84 -36.42
CA GLN A 202 -27.30 -12.54 -35.73
C GLN A 202 -28.47 -12.46 -34.75
N ASP A 203 -29.48 -13.34 -34.87
CA ASP A 203 -30.68 -13.36 -34.03
C ASP A 203 -30.61 -14.35 -32.86
N LEU A 204 -29.46 -15.02 -32.67
CA LEU A 204 -29.29 -15.91 -31.52
C LEU A 204 -28.97 -15.08 -30.26
N PRO A 205 -29.83 -15.08 -29.22
CA PRO A 205 -29.56 -14.34 -27.99
C PRO A 205 -28.23 -14.80 -27.39
N GLY A 206 -27.35 -13.84 -27.09
CA GLY A 206 -26.07 -14.09 -26.44
C GLY A 206 -26.26 -14.68 -25.06
N CYS A 207 -25.22 -15.32 -24.52
CA CYS A 207 -25.17 -15.55 -23.08
C CYS A 207 -24.76 -14.24 -22.39
N LEU A 208 -25.16 -14.08 -21.12
CA LEU A 208 -24.80 -12.93 -20.28
C LEU A 208 -23.31 -12.54 -20.38
N HIS A 209 -22.40 -13.51 -20.45
CA HIS A 209 -20.96 -13.27 -20.55
C HIS A 209 -20.55 -12.59 -21.87
N ILE A 210 -21.20 -12.96 -22.98
CA ILE A 210 -20.98 -12.34 -24.29
C ILE A 210 -21.51 -10.91 -24.26
N ASP A 211 -22.73 -10.71 -23.76
CA ASP A 211 -23.37 -9.39 -23.76
C ASP A 211 -22.60 -8.39 -22.89
N CYS A 212 -22.11 -8.85 -21.73
CA CYS A 212 -21.28 -8.04 -20.85
C CYS A 212 -19.93 -7.71 -21.50
N LEU A 213 -19.19 -8.72 -21.99
CA LEU A 213 -17.86 -8.51 -22.57
C LEU A 213 -17.92 -7.69 -23.86
N ALA A 214 -18.86 -7.99 -24.76
CA ALA A 214 -19.04 -7.26 -26.01
C ALA A 214 -19.27 -5.78 -25.74
N GLY A 215 -20.10 -5.42 -24.76
CA GLY A 215 -20.30 -4.03 -24.35
C GLY A 215 -19.03 -3.35 -23.82
N ILE A 216 -18.17 -4.07 -23.08
CA ILE A 216 -16.87 -3.56 -22.62
C ILE A 216 -15.91 -3.36 -23.79
N LEU A 217 -15.88 -4.32 -24.72
CA LEU A 217 -14.94 -4.33 -25.84
C LEU A 217 -15.29 -3.35 -26.94
N VAL A 218 -16.57 -2.99 -27.15
CA VAL A 218 -16.96 -1.92 -28.09
C VAL A 218 -16.22 -0.63 -27.73
N ARG A 219 -16.30 -0.22 -26.46
CA ARG A 219 -15.59 0.98 -25.96
C ARG A 219 -14.07 0.82 -26.04
N PHE A 220 -13.53 -0.37 -25.79
CA PHE A 220 -12.09 -0.62 -25.88
C PHE A 220 -11.59 -0.51 -27.33
N ASP A 221 -12.24 -1.21 -28.25
CA ASP A 221 -11.92 -1.27 -29.66
C ASP A 221 -11.98 0.12 -30.30
N GLU A 222 -13.00 0.92 -29.99
CA GLU A 222 -13.12 2.32 -30.41
C GLU A 222 -11.95 3.17 -29.93
N ASN A 223 -11.55 3.03 -28.66
CA ASN A 223 -10.45 3.80 -28.08
C ASN A 223 -9.08 3.41 -28.62
N VAL A 224 -8.91 2.15 -29.03
CA VAL A 224 -7.62 1.61 -29.50
C VAL A 224 -7.54 1.56 -31.04
N GLY A 225 -8.66 1.73 -31.74
CA GLY A 225 -8.74 1.70 -33.21
C GLY A 225 -8.76 0.28 -33.80
N ILE A 226 -9.18 -0.71 -33.02
CA ILE A 226 -9.26 -2.12 -33.44
C ILE A 226 -10.61 -2.34 -34.12
N THR A 227 -10.60 -2.79 -35.38
CA THR A 227 -11.83 -3.14 -36.11
C THR A 227 -11.77 -4.60 -36.57
N ALA A 228 -12.93 -5.24 -36.74
CA ALA A 228 -13.00 -6.59 -37.30
C ALA A 228 -12.34 -6.67 -38.70
N HIS A 229 -12.39 -5.59 -39.47
CA HIS A 229 -11.73 -5.48 -40.77
C HIS A 229 -10.19 -5.42 -40.66
N HIS A 230 -9.64 -4.69 -39.68
CA HIS A 230 -8.19 -4.65 -39.46
C HIS A 230 -7.65 -6.05 -39.10
N GLN A 231 -8.40 -6.80 -38.28
CA GLN A 231 -7.98 -8.14 -37.89
C GLN A 231 -8.06 -9.15 -39.05
N SER A 232 -9.08 -9.05 -39.92
CA SER A 232 -9.19 -9.97 -41.07
C SER A 232 -8.02 -9.85 -42.06
N GLN A 233 -7.38 -8.68 -42.14
CA GLN A 233 -6.21 -8.44 -42.98
C GLN A 233 -4.90 -8.97 -42.36
N ASP A 234 -4.79 -9.03 -41.03
CA ASP A 234 -3.66 -9.64 -40.32
C ASP A 234 -3.66 -11.19 -40.39
N HIS A 235 -4.79 -11.80 -40.78
CA HIS A 235 -4.99 -13.26 -40.82
C HIS A 235 -4.44 -13.98 -42.06
N SER A 236 -3.50 -13.39 -42.82
CA SER A 236 -2.80 -14.12 -43.91
C SER A 236 -1.97 -15.32 -43.42
N TYR A 237 -1.89 -15.57 -42.11
CA TYR A 237 -1.25 -16.75 -41.51
C TYR A 237 -2.19 -17.91 -41.16
N ALA A 238 -3.50 -17.82 -41.42
CA ALA A 238 -4.41 -18.95 -41.17
C ALA A 238 -4.37 -20.05 -42.26
N HIS A 239 -3.65 -19.83 -43.36
CA HIS A 239 -3.37 -20.85 -44.38
C HIS A 239 -1.94 -20.71 -44.94
N ALA A 240 -0.96 -21.26 -44.22
CA ALA A 240 0.33 -21.62 -44.79
C ALA A 240 0.72 -23.02 -44.29
N SER A 241 0.07 -24.03 -44.86
CA SER A 241 0.67 -25.34 -45.01
C SER A 241 1.84 -25.22 -45.99
N GLY A 242 3.07 -25.23 -45.48
CA GLY A 242 4.27 -25.38 -46.29
C GLY A 242 5.35 -24.34 -46.03
N LEU A 243 6.51 -24.83 -45.58
CA LEU A 243 7.85 -24.21 -45.60
C LEU A 243 8.09 -23.11 -44.56
N GLU A 244 8.85 -23.42 -43.49
CA GLU A 244 10.28 -23.06 -43.38
C GLU A 244 10.88 -23.46 -42.02
N GLU A 245 12.17 -23.70 -42.06
CA GLU A 245 13.03 -24.37 -41.08
C GLU A 245 13.38 -23.53 -39.84
N ASP A 246 13.48 -24.25 -38.72
CA ASP A 246 14.29 -24.01 -37.53
C ASP A 246 14.85 -22.59 -37.26
N VAL A 247 14.13 -21.85 -36.41
CA VAL A 247 14.73 -20.98 -35.39
C VAL A 247 14.12 -21.35 -34.04
N GLN A 248 14.90 -22.03 -33.20
CA GLN A 248 14.46 -22.47 -31.87
C GLN A 248 14.29 -21.29 -30.90
N ILE A 249 13.11 -20.67 -30.91
CA ILE A 249 12.54 -20.01 -29.73
C ILE A 249 11.75 -21.11 -28.98
N PRO A 250 11.88 -21.31 -27.66
CA PRO A 250 11.18 -22.39 -26.97
C PRO A 250 9.66 -22.27 -27.19
N PRO A 251 8.99 -23.24 -27.83
CA PRO A 251 7.62 -23.11 -28.33
C PRO A 251 6.51 -23.05 -27.25
N ASN A 252 6.85 -22.89 -25.96
CA ASN A 252 5.95 -23.20 -24.85
C ASN A 252 5.40 -21.98 -24.08
N LEU A 253 5.92 -20.76 -24.29
CA LEU A 253 5.57 -19.57 -23.49
C LEU A 253 4.40 -18.74 -24.03
N ASN A 254 4.15 -18.77 -25.34
CA ASN A 254 3.06 -17.98 -25.97
C ASN A 254 1.65 -18.46 -25.58
N ASP A 255 1.57 -19.66 -25.02
CA ASP A 255 0.34 -20.32 -24.64
C ASP A 255 -0.04 -20.11 -23.17
N VAL A 256 0.78 -19.40 -22.39
CA VAL A 256 0.57 -19.22 -20.94
C VAL A 256 0.42 -17.75 -20.58
N TRP A 257 -0.70 -17.44 -19.92
CA TRP A 257 -1.14 -16.07 -19.64
C TRP A 257 -1.47 -15.89 -18.16
N PRO A 258 -1.16 -14.72 -17.56
CA PRO A 258 -1.49 -14.46 -16.17
C PRO A 258 -3.00 -14.28 -15.97
N VAL A 259 -3.52 -14.70 -14.82
CA VAL A 259 -4.89 -14.36 -14.40
C VAL A 259 -4.87 -13.01 -13.68
N CYS A 260 -5.60 -12.03 -14.21
CA CYS A 260 -5.69 -10.70 -13.59
C CYS A 260 -6.20 -10.81 -12.14
N GLY A 261 -5.41 -10.29 -11.19
CA GLY A 261 -5.79 -10.28 -9.77
C GLY A 261 -5.60 -11.59 -9.02
N ASN A 262 -5.07 -12.66 -9.66
CA ASN A 262 -4.74 -13.91 -9.00
C ASN A 262 -3.32 -14.42 -9.40
N PRO A 263 -2.29 -14.22 -8.57
CA PRO A 263 -0.90 -14.63 -8.84
C PRO A 263 -0.67 -16.13 -8.68
N ARG A 264 -1.65 -16.83 -8.11
CA ARG A 264 -1.62 -18.29 -7.93
C ARG A 264 -2.14 -19.01 -9.17
N ALA A 265 -2.72 -18.27 -10.12
CA ALA A 265 -3.38 -18.85 -11.26
C ALA A 265 -2.79 -18.38 -12.60
N ALA A 266 -2.71 -19.32 -13.52
CA ALA A 266 -2.29 -19.10 -14.90
C ALA A 266 -3.30 -19.74 -15.86
N VAL A 267 -3.47 -19.12 -17.02
CA VAL A 267 -4.29 -19.66 -18.10
C VAL A 267 -3.37 -20.30 -19.12
N ILE A 268 -3.65 -21.54 -19.47
CA ILE A 268 -3.03 -22.21 -20.61
C ILE A 268 -4.05 -22.24 -21.72
N VAL A 269 -3.68 -21.70 -22.87
CA VAL A 269 -4.49 -21.74 -24.09
C VAL A 269 -3.83 -22.73 -25.05
N THR A 270 -4.62 -23.63 -25.62
CA THR A 270 -4.20 -24.50 -26.72
C THR A 270 -5.15 -24.31 -27.90
N ASP A 271 -4.81 -24.89 -29.05
CA ASP A 271 -5.63 -24.80 -30.27
C ASP A 271 -7.03 -25.40 -30.10
N GLN A 272 -7.20 -26.34 -29.17
CA GLN A 272 -8.44 -27.10 -28.98
C GLN A 272 -9.08 -26.91 -27.59
N SER A 273 -8.41 -26.24 -26.64
CA SER A 273 -8.91 -26.10 -25.27
C SER A 273 -8.26 -24.94 -24.52
N PHE A 274 -8.81 -24.58 -23.36
CA PHE A 274 -8.12 -23.74 -22.39
C PHE A 274 -8.17 -24.41 -21.02
N ALA A 275 -7.21 -24.10 -20.17
CA ALA A 275 -7.20 -24.52 -18.78
C ALA A 275 -6.81 -23.37 -17.87
N VAL A 276 -7.59 -23.18 -16.80
CA VAL A 276 -7.16 -22.34 -15.69
C VAL A 276 -6.47 -23.25 -14.68
N ILE A 277 -5.19 -23.03 -14.48
CA ILE A 277 -4.39 -23.71 -13.47
C ILE A 277 -4.31 -22.80 -12.25
N ASP A 278 -4.54 -23.35 -11.06
CA ASP A 278 -4.40 -22.65 -9.78
C ASP A 278 -3.60 -23.50 -8.79
N ILE A 279 -2.96 -22.87 -7.81
CA ILE A 279 -2.27 -23.53 -6.70
C ILE A 279 -3.30 -23.82 -5.61
N VAL A 280 -3.68 -25.08 -5.44
CA VAL A 280 -4.65 -25.52 -4.42
C VAL A 280 -3.98 -26.49 -3.45
N GLY A 281 -3.85 -26.09 -2.19
CA GLY A 281 -3.03 -26.81 -1.22
C GLY A 281 -1.57 -26.84 -1.67
N ASN A 282 -0.95 -28.02 -1.67
CA ASN A 282 0.49 -28.22 -1.93
C ASN A 282 0.79 -28.54 -3.41
N GLY A 283 -0.10 -28.24 -4.35
CA GLY A 283 0.09 -28.61 -5.74
C GLY A 283 -0.76 -27.82 -6.73
N LEU A 284 -0.43 -28.01 -8.00
CA LEU A 284 -1.17 -27.45 -9.12
C LEU A 284 -2.48 -28.22 -9.33
N LYS A 285 -3.58 -27.49 -9.52
CA LYS A 285 -4.89 -28.04 -9.87
C LYS A 285 -5.41 -27.36 -11.13
N CYS A 286 -5.86 -28.16 -12.08
CA CYS A 286 -6.56 -27.64 -13.25
C CYS A 286 -8.02 -27.42 -12.86
N LEU A 287 -8.45 -26.16 -12.76
CA LEU A 287 -9.82 -25.80 -12.42
C LEU A 287 -10.79 -26.13 -13.57
N THR A 288 -10.30 -26.13 -14.81
CA THR A 288 -11.11 -26.49 -15.98
C THR A 288 -11.37 -28.00 -16.05
N CYS A 289 -10.34 -28.84 -15.96
CA CYS A 289 -10.49 -30.30 -16.01
C CYS A 289 -10.92 -30.91 -14.67
N ARG A 290 -10.76 -30.18 -13.56
CA ARG A 290 -10.96 -30.64 -12.17
C ARG A 290 -10.13 -31.88 -11.80
N ARG A 291 -9.04 -32.13 -12.51
CA ARG A 291 -8.11 -33.26 -12.34
C ARG A 291 -6.69 -32.76 -12.05
N GLY A 292 -5.90 -33.57 -11.35
CA GLY A 292 -4.51 -33.26 -10.99
C GLY A 292 -3.47 -33.77 -11.99
N ASP A 293 -3.91 -34.54 -12.99
CA ASP A 293 -3.12 -35.34 -13.93
C ASP A 293 -3.57 -35.13 -15.39
N CYS A 294 -3.92 -33.89 -15.75
CA CYS A 294 -4.26 -33.56 -17.13
C CYS A 294 -3.07 -33.00 -17.91
N GLN A 295 -3.14 -33.04 -19.25
CA GLN A 295 -2.11 -32.52 -20.14
C GLN A 295 -1.76 -31.04 -19.86
N HIS A 296 -2.71 -30.23 -19.40
CA HIS A 296 -2.46 -28.84 -19.00
C HIS A 296 -1.55 -28.73 -17.77
N ILE A 297 -1.70 -29.64 -16.79
CA ILE A 297 -0.83 -29.69 -15.61
C ILE A 297 0.58 -30.14 -15.99
N SER A 298 0.70 -31.11 -16.90
CA SER A 298 2.02 -31.53 -17.41
C SER A 298 2.72 -30.37 -18.13
N LYS A 299 2.01 -29.69 -19.05
CA LYS A 299 2.57 -28.57 -19.83
C LYS A 299 3.09 -27.43 -18.96
N ILE A 300 2.37 -27.06 -17.90
CA ILE A 300 2.84 -25.98 -17.01
C ILE A 300 3.99 -26.40 -16.10
N LYS A 301 4.04 -27.68 -15.67
CA LYS A 301 5.19 -28.20 -14.93
C LYS A 301 6.44 -28.19 -15.78
N ASP A 302 6.34 -28.66 -17.02
CA ASP A 302 7.46 -28.65 -17.98
C ASP A 302 7.98 -27.22 -18.20
N ILE A 303 7.09 -26.23 -18.34
CA ILE A 303 7.48 -24.81 -18.46
C ILE A 303 8.20 -24.32 -17.21
N LEU A 304 7.66 -24.59 -16.02
CA LEU A 304 8.24 -24.14 -14.75
C LEU A 304 9.60 -24.80 -14.46
N GLU A 305 9.84 -26.01 -14.94
CA GLU A 305 11.06 -26.78 -14.69
C GLU A 305 12.16 -26.55 -15.74
N GLN A 306 11.81 -26.34 -17.01
CA GLN A 306 12.77 -26.36 -18.12
C GLN A 306 13.14 -24.98 -18.67
N VAL A 307 12.35 -23.94 -18.38
CA VAL A 307 12.56 -22.60 -18.95
C VAL A 307 13.36 -21.71 -18.00
N THR A 308 14.52 -21.23 -18.45
CA THR A 308 15.43 -20.41 -17.63
C THR A 308 14.97 -18.95 -17.49
N ASP A 309 14.30 -18.40 -18.50
CA ASP A 309 13.73 -17.04 -18.52
C ASP A 309 12.20 -17.08 -18.44
N LEU A 310 11.69 -17.37 -17.23
CA LEU A 310 10.26 -17.31 -16.97
C LEU A 310 9.78 -15.85 -16.85
N PRO A 311 8.60 -15.52 -17.43
CA PRO A 311 7.88 -14.30 -17.11
C PRO A 311 7.68 -14.15 -15.61
N VAL A 312 7.72 -12.90 -15.12
CA VAL A 312 7.63 -12.56 -13.69
C VAL A 312 6.46 -13.26 -12.97
N PHE A 313 5.29 -13.36 -13.61
CA PHE A 313 4.13 -14.01 -12.99
C PHE A 313 4.29 -15.53 -12.81
N LEU A 314 5.05 -16.21 -13.69
CA LEU A 314 5.36 -17.63 -13.55
C LEU A 314 6.46 -17.87 -12.52
N LEU A 315 7.41 -16.94 -12.38
CA LEU A 315 8.37 -16.94 -11.26
C LEU A 315 7.65 -16.80 -9.91
N GLU A 316 6.66 -15.91 -9.82
CA GLU A 316 5.83 -15.75 -8.63
C GLU A 316 5.01 -17.00 -8.32
N MET A 317 4.37 -17.59 -9.32
CA MET A 317 3.61 -18.83 -9.18
C MET A 317 4.50 -20.01 -8.78
N SER A 318 5.71 -20.11 -9.33
CA SER A 318 6.73 -21.10 -8.94
C SER A 318 7.13 -20.96 -7.47
N ALA A 319 7.46 -19.74 -7.03
CA ALA A 319 7.80 -19.47 -5.63
C ALA A 319 6.65 -19.79 -4.66
N LEU A 320 5.40 -19.53 -5.08
CA LEU A 320 4.21 -19.87 -4.31
C LEU A 320 4.02 -21.40 -4.19
N LEU A 321 4.25 -22.17 -5.26
CA LEU A 321 4.22 -23.65 -5.23
C LEU A 321 5.26 -24.24 -4.28
N GLU A 322 6.47 -23.68 -4.28
CA GLU A 322 7.52 -24.08 -3.35
C GLU A 322 7.13 -23.77 -1.90
N SER A 323 6.48 -22.62 -1.66
CA SER A 323 6.00 -22.22 -0.34
C SER A 323 4.83 -23.06 0.19
N THR A 324 3.88 -23.46 -0.68
CA THR A 324 2.74 -24.29 -0.26
C THR A 324 3.10 -25.76 -0.09
N SER A 325 4.21 -26.21 -0.66
CA SER A 325 4.77 -27.55 -0.46
C SER A 325 5.32 -27.81 0.96
N LEU A 326 5.16 -26.85 1.88
CA LEU A 326 5.42 -26.99 3.32
C LEU A 326 4.41 -27.92 4.05
N LYS A 327 4.26 -29.16 3.56
CA LYS A 327 4.12 -30.32 4.42
C LYS A 327 5.28 -31.26 4.13
N ARG A 328 6.29 -31.21 5.01
CA ARG A 328 7.36 -32.20 5.22
C ARG A 328 7.50 -33.26 4.11
N LYS A 329 8.26 -32.92 3.07
CA LYS A 329 9.15 -33.88 2.41
C LYS A 329 10.51 -33.21 2.25
N ALA A 330 11.49 -33.72 2.98
CA ALA A 330 12.90 -33.44 2.74
C ALA A 330 13.20 -33.70 1.25
N GLY A 331 13.64 -32.70 0.51
CA GLY A 331 13.99 -32.90 -0.90
C GLY A 331 14.18 -31.66 -1.78
N ALA A 332 13.59 -30.51 -1.47
CA ALA A 332 13.82 -29.28 -2.25
C ALA A 332 13.92 -28.06 -1.31
N GLY A 333 15.10 -27.43 -1.26
CA GLY A 333 15.32 -26.16 -0.54
C GLY A 333 15.68 -26.27 0.96
N SER A 334 16.13 -27.42 1.47
CA SER A 334 16.62 -27.48 2.85
C SER A 334 17.94 -26.73 2.98
N VAL A 335 17.96 -25.66 3.75
CA VAL A 335 19.20 -25.01 4.20
C VAL A 335 19.89 -25.96 5.17
N ALA A 336 21.13 -26.35 4.89
CA ALA A 336 21.95 -27.16 5.80
C ALA A 336 22.76 -26.30 6.78
N SER A 337 23.02 -25.03 6.45
CA SER A 337 23.55 -24.09 7.44
C SER A 337 22.53 -23.83 8.54
N TRP A 338 22.99 -23.77 9.78
CA TRP A 338 22.11 -23.57 10.94
C TRP A 338 22.75 -22.74 12.05
N LYS A 339 24.07 -22.58 12.07
CA LYS A 339 24.77 -21.67 12.98
C LYS A 339 24.45 -20.21 12.62
N ARG A 340 24.30 -19.39 13.65
CA ARG A 340 24.17 -17.94 13.51
C ARG A 340 25.43 -17.36 12.86
N ILE A 341 25.22 -16.44 11.91
CA ILE A 341 26.26 -15.81 11.11
C ILE A 341 26.47 -14.39 11.65
N PRO A 342 27.63 -14.06 12.24
CA PRO A 342 27.89 -12.72 12.77
C PRO A 342 27.67 -11.64 11.71
N PHE A 343 26.86 -10.61 12.01
CA PHE A 343 26.68 -9.48 11.09
C PHE A 343 27.98 -8.69 10.89
N GLN A 344 28.70 -8.40 11.98
CA GLN A 344 30.08 -7.94 11.94
C GLN A 344 31.00 -9.13 12.20
N LEU A 345 32.03 -9.30 11.38
CA LEU A 345 33.03 -10.34 11.59
C LEU A 345 34.00 -9.85 12.65
N GLU A 346 33.76 -10.15 13.92
CA GLU A 346 34.66 -9.77 15.02
C GLU A 346 35.80 -10.79 15.23
N SER A 347 35.57 -12.04 14.82
CA SER A 347 36.57 -13.11 14.88
C SER A 347 37.66 -12.90 13.83
N ILE A 348 38.91 -12.77 14.28
CA ILE A 348 40.11 -12.71 13.42
C ILE A 348 40.12 -13.91 12.45
N HIS A 349 39.70 -15.09 12.90
CA HIS A 349 39.64 -16.27 12.05
C HIS A 349 38.66 -16.10 10.89
N LEU A 350 37.43 -15.62 11.14
CA LEU A 350 36.45 -15.42 10.07
C LEU A 350 36.83 -14.27 9.14
N GLN A 351 37.45 -13.20 9.67
CA GLN A 351 37.99 -12.12 8.84
C GLN A 351 39.08 -12.63 7.88
N ASP A 352 40.02 -13.43 8.40
CA ASP A 352 41.08 -14.08 7.60
C ASP A 352 40.49 -15.05 6.55
N MET A 353 39.49 -15.84 6.93
CA MET A 353 38.81 -16.74 5.99
C MET A 353 38.15 -15.97 4.85
N VAL A 354 37.36 -14.93 5.14
CA VAL A 354 36.70 -14.12 4.08
C VAL A 354 37.71 -13.44 3.15
N ALA A 355 38.88 -13.04 3.66
CA ALA A 355 39.94 -12.43 2.85
C ALA A 355 40.65 -13.42 1.91
N LYS A 356 40.69 -14.71 2.28
CA LYS A 356 41.34 -15.75 1.47
C LYS A 356 40.41 -16.23 0.33
N PRO A 357 40.96 -16.61 -0.84
CA PRO A 357 40.21 -17.36 -1.85
C PRO A 357 39.64 -18.65 -1.26
N VAL A 358 38.44 -19.06 -1.69
CA VAL A 358 37.74 -20.23 -1.10
C VAL A 358 38.60 -21.51 -1.10
N MET A 359 39.40 -21.71 -2.14
CA MET A 359 40.32 -22.86 -2.27
C MET A 359 41.43 -22.90 -1.21
N GLN A 360 41.65 -21.80 -0.48
CA GLN A 360 42.66 -21.69 0.59
C GLN A 360 42.05 -21.71 2.00
N ARG A 361 40.72 -21.83 2.13
CA ARG A 361 40.01 -21.80 3.42
C ARG A 361 39.88 -23.16 4.09
N GLY A 362 40.09 -24.25 3.35
CA GLY A 362 39.94 -25.62 3.84
C GLY A 362 40.90 -26.60 3.18
N CYS A 363 40.69 -27.90 3.44
CA CYS A 363 41.46 -28.96 2.81
C CYS A 363 41.08 -29.09 1.34
N THR A 364 42.07 -29.12 0.45
CA THR A 364 41.87 -29.39 -0.98
C THR A 364 42.55 -30.69 -1.37
N VAL A 365 41.84 -31.54 -2.10
CA VAL A 365 42.36 -32.82 -2.62
C VAL A 365 42.00 -32.88 -4.10
N ASN A 366 43.00 -33.11 -4.96
CA ASN A 366 42.83 -33.15 -6.42
C ASN A 366 42.11 -31.93 -7.01
N GLY A 367 42.30 -30.74 -6.41
CA GLY A 367 41.65 -29.51 -6.87
C GLY A 367 40.18 -29.34 -6.44
N ASN A 368 39.64 -30.24 -5.63
CA ASN A 368 38.30 -30.12 -5.02
C ASN A 368 38.40 -29.76 -3.54
N LEU A 369 37.47 -28.93 -3.06
CA LEU A 369 37.32 -28.64 -1.63
C LEU A 369 36.76 -29.86 -0.88
N HIS A 370 37.44 -30.29 0.17
CA HIS A 370 36.96 -31.33 1.07
C HIS A 370 36.37 -30.68 2.32
N LEU A 371 35.04 -30.60 2.35
CA LEU A 371 34.28 -29.88 3.37
C LEU A 371 33.79 -30.86 4.44
N ILE A 372 34.47 -30.88 5.58
CA ILE A 372 34.30 -31.87 6.63
C ILE A 372 33.75 -31.19 7.90
N PRO A 373 32.67 -31.70 8.52
CA PRO A 373 32.19 -31.16 9.76
C PRO A 373 33.21 -31.41 10.87
N THR A 374 33.58 -30.35 11.58
CA THR A 374 34.43 -30.46 12.78
C THR A 374 33.60 -31.07 13.91
N PRO A 375 34.06 -32.15 14.56
CA PRO A 375 33.36 -32.79 15.67
C PRO A 375 33.41 -31.88 16.91
N GLY A 376 32.48 -30.93 16.99
CA GLY A 376 32.25 -30.08 18.15
C GLY A 376 31.01 -30.53 18.92
N GLY A 377 31.11 -30.58 20.25
CA GLY A 377 30.00 -30.97 21.13
C GLY A 377 29.67 -32.46 21.10
N MET A 378 28.53 -32.83 21.69
CA MET A 378 28.03 -34.20 21.78
C MET A 378 26.78 -34.37 20.92
N CYS A 379 26.45 -35.62 20.57
CA CYS A 379 25.21 -35.96 19.89
C CYS A 379 23.99 -35.48 20.70
N ALA A 380 23.10 -34.70 20.08
CA ALA A 380 21.90 -34.21 20.76
C ALA A 380 20.89 -35.32 21.12
N CYS A 381 20.97 -36.49 20.48
CA CYS A 381 20.06 -37.60 20.71
C CYS A 381 20.47 -38.48 21.90
N CYS A 382 21.76 -38.83 22.00
CA CYS A 382 22.25 -39.78 23.01
C CYS A 382 23.47 -39.29 23.82
N HIS A 383 23.92 -38.05 23.61
CA HIS A 383 25.07 -37.43 24.28
C HIS A 383 26.42 -38.15 24.09
N ALA A 384 26.51 -39.14 23.20
CA ALA A 384 27.79 -39.72 22.80
C ALA A 384 28.61 -38.77 21.93
N SER A 385 29.92 -39.03 21.84
CA SER A 385 30.83 -38.33 20.91
C SER A 385 30.47 -38.57 19.44
N TRP A 386 31.01 -37.76 18.54
CA TRP A 386 30.94 -38.00 17.10
C TRP A 386 32.09 -38.92 16.65
N SER A 387 31.83 -39.79 15.68
CA SER A 387 32.87 -40.66 15.11
C SER A 387 33.95 -39.84 14.40
N ASN A 388 35.18 -40.35 14.43
CA ASN A 388 36.30 -39.84 13.65
C ASN A 388 36.18 -40.18 12.15
N ASP A 389 35.35 -41.15 11.80
CA ASP A 389 35.08 -41.52 10.41
C ASP A 389 34.25 -40.44 9.72
N ILE A 390 34.57 -40.22 8.44
CA ILE A 390 33.89 -39.26 7.58
C ILE A 390 33.23 -40.00 6.41
N TYR A 391 32.00 -39.60 6.08
CA TYR A 391 31.21 -40.22 5.03
C TYR A 391 30.88 -39.16 3.98
N LEU A 392 31.10 -39.48 2.71
CA LEU A 392 30.78 -38.57 1.61
C LEU A 392 29.26 -38.43 1.51
N LYS A 393 28.76 -37.20 1.62
CA LYS A 393 27.36 -36.86 1.38
C LYS A 393 27.08 -36.66 -0.11
N GLY A 394 27.99 -35.97 -0.79
CA GLY A 394 27.88 -35.68 -2.21
C GLY A 394 28.88 -34.64 -2.67
N GLU A 395 28.89 -34.40 -3.99
CA GLU A 395 29.67 -33.34 -4.60
C GLU A 395 28.77 -32.21 -5.09
N TYR A 396 29.13 -30.98 -4.77
CA TYR A 396 28.30 -29.81 -5.03
C TYR A 396 29.12 -28.64 -5.58
N PRO A 397 28.52 -27.79 -6.42
CA PRO A 397 29.16 -26.57 -6.88
C PRO A 397 29.24 -25.54 -5.74
N VAL A 398 30.34 -24.79 -5.72
CA VAL A 398 30.57 -23.64 -4.82
C VAL A 398 30.63 -22.39 -5.66
N PHE A 399 29.68 -21.49 -5.47
CA PHE A 399 29.57 -20.24 -6.20
C PHE A 399 30.26 -19.10 -5.44
N THR A 400 31.23 -18.46 -6.07
CA THR A 400 31.93 -17.28 -5.54
C THR A 400 31.66 -16.06 -6.42
N LEU A 401 32.23 -14.90 -6.09
CA LEU A 401 32.07 -13.70 -6.90
C LEU A 401 32.65 -13.81 -8.30
N GLN A 402 33.77 -14.52 -8.48
CA GLN A 402 34.54 -14.53 -9.73
C GLN A 402 34.71 -15.92 -10.36
N SER A 403 34.43 -16.99 -9.61
CA SER A 403 34.68 -18.36 -10.05
C SER A 403 33.67 -19.36 -9.49
N ILE A 404 33.57 -20.52 -10.15
CA ILE A 404 32.82 -21.68 -9.69
C ILE A 404 33.81 -22.80 -9.35
N HIS A 405 33.68 -23.40 -8.16
CA HIS A 405 34.51 -24.54 -7.72
C HIS A 405 33.65 -25.77 -7.44
N ARG A 406 34.30 -26.93 -7.27
CA ARG A 406 33.66 -28.16 -6.81
C ARG A 406 34.08 -28.48 -5.38
N ALA A 407 33.13 -28.95 -4.59
CA ALA A 407 33.36 -29.39 -3.23
C ALA A 407 32.75 -30.76 -2.98
N SER A 408 33.50 -31.64 -2.33
CA SER A 408 33.04 -32.89 -1.74
C SER A 408 32.64 -32.59 -0.29
N VAL A 409 31.35 -32.73 0.02
CA VAL A 409 30.80 -32.45 1.36
C VAL A 409 30.63 -33.76 2.12
N PHE A 410 31.10 -33.77 3.36
CA PHE A 410 31.08 -34.95 4.22
C PHE A 410 30.15 -34.78 5.44
N PHE A 411 29.82 -35.90 6.09
CA PHE A 411 29.16 -35.94 7.39
C PHE A 411 29.85 -36.95 8.32
N ARG A 412 29.57 -36.85 9.62
CA ARG A 412 30.02 -37.82 10.63
C ARG A 412 28.82 -38.51 11.26
N LYS A 413 28.96 -39.79 11.62
CA LYS A 413 27.94 -40.53 12.39
C LYS A 413 28.18 -40.38 13.89
N CYS A 414 27.14 -40.62 14.68
CA CYS A 414 27.28 -40.79 16.12
C CYS A 414 28.25 -41.95 16.44
N SER A 415 29.07 -41.83 17.49
CA SER A 415 29.93 -42.93 17.94
C SER A 415 29.16 -44.05 18.65
N ASN A 416 27.91 -43.81 19.04
CA ASN A 416 27.01 -44.85 19.51
C ASN A 416 26.37 -45.56 18.32
N GLU A 417 26.71 -46.83 18.12
CA GLU A 417 26.21 -47.66 17.01
C GLU A 417 24.67 -47.83 16.99
N MET A 418 24.01 -47.62 18.14
CA MET A 418 22.55 -47.67 18.25
C MET A 418 21.88 -46.31 17.93
N CYS A 419 22.64 -45.31 17.50
CA CYS A 419 22.14 -43.95 17.22
C CYS A 419 22.41 -43.55 15.77
N ASP A 420 21.34 -43.37 14.99
CA ASP A 420 21.39 -42.97 13.58
C ASP A 420 21.62 -41.46 13.34
N SER A 421 22.04 -40.72 14.38
CA SER A 421 22.27 -39.28 14.25
C SER A 421 23.51 -38.98 13.42
N GLU A 422 23.39 -37.96 12.57
CA GLU A 422 24.47 -37.49 11.69
C GLU A 422 24.84 -36.03 11.98
N LEU A 423 26.13 -35.75 12.13
CA LEU A 423 26.67 -34.40 12.18
C LEU A 423 26.92 -33.90 10.75
N GLN A 424 26.06 -32.98 10.31
CA GLN A 424 26.10 -32.39 8.98
C GLN A 424 27.09 -31.22 8.92
N TYR A 425 27.72 -31.03 7.74
CA TYR A 425 28.53 -29.85 7.47
C TYR A 425 27.67 -28.60 7.31
N ASP A 426 27.91 -27.60 8.16
CA ASP A 426 27.16 -26.33 8.17
C ASP A 426 27.73 -25.32 7.16
N GLY A 427 29.05 -25.09 7.19
CA GLY A 427 29.74 -24.13 6.31
C GLY A 427 30.30 -22.87 6.99
N LEU A 428 29.85 -22.52 8.20
CA LEU A 428 30.29 -21.28 8.88
C LEU A 428 31.82 -21.17 9.05
N SER A 429 32.52 -22.27 9.38
CA SER A 429 33.98 -22.29 9.58
C SER A 429 34.75 -21.85 8.34
N ASP A 430 34.24 -22.20 7.17
CA ASP A 430 34.87 -21.96 5.87
C ASP A 430 34.25 -20.76 5.15
N CYS A 431 33.35 -20.03 5.83
CA CYS A 431 32.58 -18.91 5.29
C CYS A 431 31.77 -19.30 4.04
N LEU A 432 31.14 -20.46 4.10
CA LEU A 432 30.25 -21.00 3.06
C LEU A 432 28.83 -21.16 3.60
N PHE A 433 27.85 -20.84 2.76
CA PHE A 433 26.44 -21.07 3.02
C PHE A 433 25.98 -22.34 2.31
N ASN A 434 25.56 -23.35 3.06
CA ASN A 434 25.23 -24.68 2.55
C ASN A 434 23.71 -24.83 2.30
N MET A 435 23.34 -24.94 1.02
CA MET A 435 21.95 -25.13 0.57
C MET A 435 21.62 -26.60 0.29
N THR A 436 22.37 -27.55 0.85
CA THR A 436 22.34 -29.01 0.65
C THR A 436 22.68 -29.52 -0.75
N THR A 437 22.39 -28.74 -1.79
CA THR A 437 22.60 -29.12 -3.20
C THR A 437 23.62 -28.23 -3.91
N TYR A 438 24.01 -27.12 -3.27
CA TYR A 438 25.04 -26.18 -3.72
C TYR A 438 25.51 -25.36 -2.51
N LEU A 439 26.66 -24.71 -2.65
CA LEU A 439 27.19 -23.79 -1.66
C LEU A 439 27.40 -22.40 -2.27
N ILE A 440 27.19 -21.37 -1.47
CA ILE A 440 27.48 -19.99 -1.85
C ILE A 440 28.51 -19.41 -0.87
N ASP A 441 29.55 -18.77 -1.39
CA ASP A 441 30.50 -18.05 -0.55
C ASP A 441 29.81 -16.89 0.18
N HIS A 442 30.07 -16.76 1.49
CA HIS A 442 29.60 -15.63 2.30
C HIS A 442 29.99 -14.28 1.68
N SER A 443 31.09 -14.19 0.93
CA SER A 443 31.48 -12.97 0.23
C SER A 443 30.39 -12.46 -0.73
N VAL A 444 29.70 -13.35 -1.45
CA VAL A 444 28.60 -13.02 -2.36
C VAL A 444 27.40 -12.48 -1.58
N LEU A 445 26.96 -13.22 -0.57
CA LEU A 445 25.79 -12.89 0.25
C LEU A 445 26.02 -11.58 1.03
N ARG A 446 27.23 -11.37 1.54
CA ARG A 446 27.63 -10.15 2.24
C ARG A 446 27.74 -8.95 1.30
N GLN A 447 28.25 -9.13 0.07
CA GLN A 447 28.28 -8.04 -0.89
C GLN A 447 26.85 -7.57 -1.20
N TYR A 448 25.94 -8.52 -1.44
CA TYR A 448 24.54 -8.18 -1.63
C TYR A 448 23.90 -7.54 -0.39
N MET A 449 24.18 -8.06 0.81
CA MET A 449 23.72 -7.49 2.08
C MET A 449 24.05 -6.00 2.22
N TYR A 450 25.29 -5.61 1.91
CA TYR A 450 25.70 -4.21 1.97
C TYR A 450 25.11 -3.37 0.84
N GLN A 451 24.94 -3.93 -0.36
CA GLN A 451 24.21 -3.25 -1.43
C GLN A 451 22.73 -3.04 -1.08
N PHE A 452 22.10 -3.96 -0.35
CA PHE A 452 20.74 -3.84 0.13
C PHE A 452 20.62 -2.74 1.22
N LEU A 453 21.51 -2.74 2.21
CA LEU A 453 21.47 -1.78 3.32
C LEU A 453 21.85 -0.35 2.90
N TYR A 454 22.86 -0.20 2.05
CA TYR A 454 23.47 1.10 1.74
C TYR A 454 23.22 1.57 0.31
N GLY A 455 23.08 0.64 -0.62
CA GLY A 455 22.83 0.90 -2.03
C GLY A 455 21.35 1.08 -2.37
N ARG A 456 21.06 0.94 -3.67
CA ARG A 456 19.71 0.89 -4.26
C ARG A 456 19.56 -0.30 -5.19
N SER A 457 20.39 -1.33 -5.00
CA SER A 457 20.47 -2.46 -5.92
C SER A 457 19.40 -3.49 -5.58
N PRO A 458 18.42 -3.73 -6.46
CA PRO A 458 17.47 -4.83 -6.26
C PRO A 458 18.19 -6.17 -6.39
N MET A 459 17.68 -7.21 -5.71
CA MET A 459 18.26 -8.55 -5.73
C MET A 459 18.47 -9.09 -7.14
N PHE A 460 17.48 -8.91 -8.02
CA PHE A 460 17.59 -9.29 -9.43
C PHE A 460 18.70 -8.51 -10.14
N GLY A 461 18.81 -7.21 -9.91
CA GLY A 461 19.89 -6.39 -10.50
C GLY A 461 21.27 -6.86 -10.07
N PHE A 462 21.46 -7.18 -8.78
CA PHE A 462 22.71 -7.78 -8.29
C PHE A 462 23.00 -9.12 -8.97
N TYR A 463 22.01 -10.02 -9.03
CA TYR A 463 22.15 -11.33 -9.67
C TYR A 463 22.48 -11.21 -11.17
N SER A 464 21.81 -10.33 -11.91
CA SER A 464 22.08 -10.12 -13.34
C SER A 464 23.51 -9.63 -13.58
N VAL A 465 24.01 -8.70 -12.76
CA VAL A 465 25.41 -8.24 -12.84
C VAL A 465 26.37 -9.39 -12.53
N TRP A 466 26.08 -10.19 -11.51
CA TRP A 466 26.90 -11.34 -11.15
C TRP A 466 26.96 -12.39 -12.28
N VAL A 467 25.84 -12.67 -12.95
CA VAL A 467 25.79 -13.54 -14.14
C VAL A 467 26.71 -13.02 -15.24
N GLN A 468 26.67 -11.72 -15.56
CA GLN A 468 27.53 -11.15 -16.61
C GLN A 468 29.01 -11.24 -16.25
N MET A 469 29.36 -10.94 -14.99
CA MET A 469 30.75 -11.08 -14.52
C MET A 469 31.26 -12.52 -14.61
N GLN A 470 30.39 -13.50 -14.34
CA GLN A 470 30.72 -14.92 -14.48
C GLN A 470 30.88 -15.33 -15.95
N ASN A 471 30.03 -14.80 -16.84
CA ASN A 471 30.19 -15.01 -18.27
C ASN A 471 31.52 -14.46 -18.79
N ASP A 472 31.91 -13.26 -18.36
CA ASP A 472 33.22 -12.66 -18.70
C ASP A 472 34.40 -13.49 -18.17
N ALA A 473 34.22 -14.17 -17.03
CA ALA A 473 35.18 -15.13 -16.48
C ALA A 473 35.18 -16.50 -17.19
N GLY A 474 34.38 -16.68 -18.24
CA GLY A 474 34.29 -17.92 -19.03
C GLY A 474 33.26 -18.93 -18.51
N HIS A 475 32.41 -18.57 -17.56
CA HIS A 475 31.39 -19.45 -16.97
C HIS A 475 30.00 -19.26 -17.62
N SER A 476 29.89 -19.50 -18.92
CA SER A 476 28.65 -19.29 -19.70
C SER A 476 27.42 -20.11 -19.25
N SER A 477 27.63 -21.19 -18.48
CA SER A 477 26.55 -22.01 -17.90
C SER A 477 26.18 -21.60 -16.47
N PHE A 478 26.68 -20.49 -15.94
CA PHE A 478 26.42 -20.07 -14.57
C PHE A 478 24.91 -19.96 -14.26
N ALA A 479 24.15 -19.30 -15.13
CA ALA A 479 22.71 -19.09 -14.94
C ALA A 479 21.87 -20.38 -15.00
N SER A 480 22.38 -21.44 -15.64
CA SER A 480 21.73 -22.77 -15.62
C SER A 480 22.10 -23.61 -14.40
N GLN A 481 23.24 -23.32 -13.75
CA GLN A 481 23.65 -24.01 -12.52
C GLN A 481 23.05 -23.36 -11.27
N LEU A 482 23.12 -22.03 -11.17
CA LEU A 482 22.57 -21.23 -10.08
C LEU A 482 21.50 -20.28 -10.62
N HIS A 483 20.27 -20.76 -10.77
CA HIS A 483 19.13 -19.92 -11.13
C HIS A 483 18.86 -18.83 -10.09
N TYR A 484 18.21 -17.73 -10.52
CA TYR A 484 17.82 -16.63 -9.65
C TYR A 484 17.09 -17.11 -8.38
N ASN A 485 16.12 -18.02 -8.52
CA ASN A 485 15.38 -18.55 -7.36
C ASN A 485 16.28 -19.28 -6.35
N LYS A 486 17.30 -20.03 -6.81
CA LYS A 486 18.29 -20.64 -5.90
C LYS A 486 19.04 -19.56 -5.11
N PHE A 487 19.46 -18.49 -5.79
CA PHE A 487 20.09 -17.35 -5.11
C PHE A 487 19.13 -16.66 -4.11
N VAL A 488 17.86 -16.46 -4.47
CA VAL A 488 16.83 -15.91 -3.58
C VAL A 488 16.68 -16.74 -2.30
N TRP A 489 16.61 -18.06 -2.42
CA TRP A 489 16.50 -18.95 -1.26
C TRP A 489 17.74 -18.93 -0.38
N ALA A 490 18.93 -18.92 -0.99
CA ALA A 490 20.17 -18.77 -0.25
C ALA A 490 20.22 -17.43 0.51
N TRP A 491 19.76 -16.34 -0.12
CA TRP A 491 19.64 -15.04 0.52
C TRP A 491 18.66 -15.04 1.70
N TYR A 492 17.47 -15.64 1.53
CA TYR A 492 16.50 -15.73 2.63
C TYR A 492 17.01 -16.55 3.80
N GLY A 493 17.68 -17.68 3.53
CA GLY A 493 18.35 -18.48 4.56
C GLY A 493 19.43 -17.68 5.29
N PHE A 494 20.29 -16.99 4.52
CA PHE A 494 21.36 -16.16 5.06
C PHE A 494 20.82 -15.04 5.95
N LEU A 495 19.82 -14.30 5.49
CA LEU A 495 19.19 -13.20 6.22
C LEU A 495 18.60 -13.66 7.56
N ARG A 496 18.00 -14.85 7.61
CA ARG A 496 17.42 -15.44 8.83
C ARG A 496 18.49 -15.93 9.80
N LEU A 497 19.66 -16.34 9.31
CA LEU A 497 20.77 -16.80 10.14
C LEU A 497 21.71 -15.68 10.59
N LEU A 498 21.57 -14.45 10.07
CA LEU A 498 22.32 -13.31 10.58
C LEU A 498 22.09 -13.14 12.10
N ASP A 499 23.20 -13.07 12.82
CA ASP A 499 23.23 -12.81 14.25
C ASP A 499 23.08 -11.30 14.47
N ILE A 500 21.83 -10.90 14.68
CA ILE A 500 21.43 -9.50 14.79
C ILE A 500 20.52 -9.36 16.01
N ASP A 501 20.90 -8.44 16.90
CA ASP A 501 20.02 -8.01 17.97
C ASP A 501 18.97 -7.02 17.44
N TYR A 502 17.79 -7.55 17.17
CA TYR A 502 16.61 -6.77 16.80
C TYR A 502 15.87 -6.17 17.99
N HIS A 503 16.22 -6.55 19.22
CA HIS A 503 15.63 -6.04 20.43
C HIS A 503 16.33 -4.72 20.82
N GLU A 504 17.59 -4.77 21.22
CA GLU A 504 18.30 -3.59 21.71
C GLU A 504 18.43 -2.48 20.66
N GLN A 505 18.60 -2.84 19.39
CA GLN A 505 18.82 -1.85 18.32
C GLN A 505 17.56 -1.01 17.99
N PHE A 506 16.37 -1.46 18.40
CA PHE A 506 15.11 -0.70 18.27
C PHE A 506 14.78 0.11 19.54
N ILE A 507 15.69 0.15 20.51
CA ILE A 507 15.63 1.06 21.66
C ILE A 507 16.55 2.25 21.40
N CYS A 508 16.07 3.46 21.69
CA CYS A 508 16.95 4.62 21.68
C CYS A 508 17.85 4.64 22.92
N ARG A 509 19.18 4.68 22.71
CA ARG A 509 20.20 4.71 23.79
C ARG A 509 20.29 6.06 24.52
N GLU A 510 19.64 7.09 23.99
CA GLU A 510 19.54 8.38 24.64
C GLU A 510 18.71 8.27 25.93
N GLN A 511 19.24 8.80 27.03
CA GLN A 511 18.64 8.74 28.36
C GLN A 511 17.22 9.34 28.40
N THR A 512 16.91 10.25 27.47
CA THR A 512 15.61 10.92 27.36
C THR A 512 14.55 10.12 26.61
N CYS A 513 14.88 8.95 26.05
CA CYS A 513 13.94 8.11 25.27
C CYS A 513 13.81 6.68 25.80
N GLY A 514 14.89 5.90 25.84
CA GLY A 514 14.84 4.49 26.26
C GLY A 514 13.81 3.64 25.49
N ALA A 515 13.24 2.61 26.15
CA ALA A 515 12.28 1.69 25.54
C ALA A 515 10.86 2.28 25.39
N GLN A 516 10.50 3.26 26.22
CA GLN A 516 9.20 3.94 26.20
C GLN A 516 9.42 5.46 26.00
N PRO A 517 9.50 5.94 24.75
CA PRO A 517 9.80 7.34 24.49
C PRO A 517 8.61 8.25 24.83
N ASP A 518 8.92 9.37 25.49
CA ASP A 518 7.93 10.42 25.81
C ASP A 518 7.35 11.09 24.54
N ILE A 519 8.10 11.07 23.44
CA ILE A 519 7.73 11.71 22.18
C ILE A 519 7.81 10.66 21.06
N ILE A 520 6.68 10.45 20.39
CA ILE A 520 6.60 9.64 19.17
C ILE A 520 6.36 10.56 17.97
N ILE A 521 7.14 10.35 16.93
CA ILE A 521 6.98 10.94 15.60
C ILE A 521 6.63 9.78 14.66
N CYS A 522 5.49 9.86 13.99
CA CYS A 522 5.03 8.76 13.13
C CYS A 522 4.49 9.30 11.82
N ASP A 523 4.55 8.47 10.79
CA ASP A 523 4.01 8.76 9.46
C ASP A 523 3.85 7.46 8.67
N ALA A 524 3.00 7.48 7.63
CA ALA A 524 2.94 6.41 6.65
C ALA A 524 3.82 6.70 5.44
N THR A 525 4.37 5.64 4.86
CA THR A 525 5.11 5.70 3.60
C THR A 525 4.51 4.75 2.57
N HIS A 526 4.56 5.16 1.30
CA HIS A 526 4.16 4.34 0.16
C HIS A 526 5.20 3.24 -0.13
N LEU A 527 5.39 2.34 0.82
CA LEU A 527 6.12 1.08 0.70
C LEU A 527 5.08 -0.04 0.74
N SER A 528 4.63 -0.44 -0.44
CA SER A 528 3.45 -1.28 -0.59
C SER A 528 3.82 -2.74 -0.86
N LEU A 529 3.02 -3.66 -0.34
CA LEU A 529 3.05 -5.09 -0.62
C LEU A 529 1.95 -5.43 -1.62
N ARG A 530 2.18 -6.39 -2.51
CA ARG A 530 1.11 -6.96 -3.33
C ARG A 530 0.08 -7.70 -2.47
N LYS A 531 -1.18 -7.27 -2.50
CA LYS A 531 -2.28 -7.81 -1.66
C LYS A 531 -2.58 -9.28 -1.94
N ASP A 532 -2.15 -9.77 -3.08
CA ASP A 532 -2.31 -11.14 -3.55
C ASP A 532 -1.16 -12.06 -3.13
N LEU A 533 -0.03 -11.49 -2.70
CA LEU A 533 1.08 -12.19 -2.05
C LEU A 533 0.97 -12.19 -0.50
N SER A 534 -0.13 -11.65 0.02
CA SER A 534 -0.45 -11.69 1.45
C SER A 534 -1.28 -12.94 1.76
N LEU A 535 -0.69 -13.86 2.53
CA LEU A 535 -1.34 -15.08 3.01
C LEU A 535 -2.40 -14.81 4.09
N TRP A 536 -2.40 -13.61 4.65
CA TRP A 536 -3.21 -13.27 5.83
C TRP A 536 -4.68 -12.95 5.53
N LYS A 537 -5.06 -12.85 4.25
CA LYS A 537 -6.48 -12.70 3.86
C LYS A 537 -7.34 -13.89 4.28
N ASP A 538 -6.77 -15.09 4.38
CA ASP A 538 -7.50 -16.30 4.74
C ASP A 538 -7.54 -16.58 6.25
N ASN A 539 -6.73 -15.85 7.04
CA ASN A 539 -6.55 -16.05 8.48
C ASN A 539 -6.87 -14.79 9.31
N VAL A 540 -7.69 -13.86 8.82
CA VAL A 540 -8.31 -12.88 9.72
C VAL A 540 -9.08 -13.70 10.75
N PRO A 541 -8.74 -13.64 12.05
CA PRO A 541 -9.56 -14.30 13.06
C PRO A 541 -10.98 -13.79 12.84
N LYS A 542 -11.91 -14.68 12.45
CA LYS A 542 -13.33 -14.37 12.45
C LYS A 542 -13.58 -13.73 13.80
N ALA A 543 -13.93 -12.44 13.79
CA ALA A 543 -14.04 -11.63 15.00
C ALA A 543 -14.70 -12.50 16.07
N THR A 544 -13.92 -12.91 17.08
CA THR A 544 -14.46 -13.64 18.22
C THR A 544 -15.60 -12.77 18.74
N LYS A 545 -16.73 -13.40 19.04
CA LYS A 545 -18.02 -12.76 19.35
C LYS A 545 -17.99 -11.88 20.62
N GLU A 546 -16.82 -11.47 21.11
CA GLU A 546 -16.61 -10.89 22.44
C GLU A 546 -15.83 -9.57 22.44
N ALA A 547 -15.84 -8.80 21.35
CA ALA A 547 -15.43 -7.40 21.45
C ALA A 547 -16.47 -6.65 22.29
N LYS A 548 -16.19 -6.43 23.58
CA LYS A 548 -17.01 -5.60 24.48
C LYS A 548 -17.36 -4.28 23.78
N GLN A 549 -18.65 -3.97 23.70
CA GLN A 549 -19.13 -2.65 23.29
C GLN A 549 -18.69 -1.65 24.37
N SER A 550 -17.77 -0.77 24.04
CA SER A 550 -17.42 0.36 24.91
C SER A 550 -18.46 1.47 24.72
N SER A 551 -18.92 2.06 25.82
CA SER A 551 -19.77 3.25 25.82
C SER A 551 -18.96 4.45 25.31
N SER A 552 -18.82 4.58 24.00
CA SER A 552 -18.16 5.75 23.40
C SER A 552 -18.99 7.00 23.65
N SER A 553 -18.37 8.09 24.11
CA SER A 553 -19.01 9.40 24.13
C SER A 553 -19.01 9.99 22.71
N VAL A 554 -20.19 10.34 22.20
CA VAL A 554 -20.32 11.08 20.94
C VAL A 554 -19.95 12.54 21.20
N TYR A 555 -18.66 12.83 21.41
CA TYR A 555 -18.20 14.18 21.70
C TYR A 555 -17.98 14.98 20.39
N ARG A 556 -19.03 15.05 19.56
CA ARG A 556 -19.07 15.85 18.32
C ARG A 556 -18.97 17.37 18.56
N LYS A 557 -19.01 17.83 19.83
CA LYS A 557 -19.14 19.24 20.24
C LYS A 557 -17.89 19.85 20.91
N SER A 558 -16.69 19.31 20.70
CA SER A 558 -15.45 19.83 21.32
C SER A 558 -14.86 21.08 20.67
N ILE A 559 -15.58 21.73 19.75
CA ILE A 559 -15.10 22.90 19.03
C ILE A 559 -15.78 24.15 19.59
N PHE A 560 -15.09 25.29 19.59
CA PHE A 560 -15.62 26.52 20.17
C PHE A 560 -16.88 27.01 19.45
N LEU A 561 -16.87 26.99 18.11
CA LEU A 561 -18.01 27.44 17.31
C LEU A 561 -18.51 26.32 16.40
N VAL A 562 -19.64 25.71 16.77
CA VAL A 562 -20.21 24.55 16.07
C VAL A 562 -20.83 24.93 14.73
N ASP A 563 -21.57 26.04 14.67
CA ASP A 563 -22.19 26.50 13.43
C ASP A 563 -21.15 26.83 12.35
N THR A 564 -21.39 26.33 11.15
CA THR A 564 -20.43 26.39 10.05
C THR A 564 -20.39 27.75 9.38
N GLN A 565 -21.52 28.45 9.30
CA GLN A 565 -21.59 29.76 8.64
C GLN A 565 -20.91 30.82 9.51
N THR A 566 -21.29 30.91 10.77
CA THR A 566 -20.72 31.82 11.77
C THR A 566 -19.21 31.60 11.92
N ARG A 567 -18.76 30.33 11.93
CA ARG A 567 -17.32 30.02 12.00
C ARG A 567 -16.55 30.52 10.77
N LYS A 568 -17.12 30.37 9.57
CA LYS A 568 -16.53 30.91 8.34
C LYS A 568 -16.45 32.44 8.38
N LEU A 569 -17.49 33.12 8.89
CA LEU A 569 -17.50 34.57 9.08
C LEU A 569 -16.42 35.01 10.08
N LEU A 570 -16.34 34.37 11.25
CA LEU A 570 -15.32 34.66 12.26
C LEU A 570 -13.91 34.49 11.70
N LYS A 571 -13.68 33.42 10.93
CA LYS A 571 -12.39 33.16 10.27
C LYS A 571 -12.03 34.21 9.22
N LYS A 572 -13.02 34.71 8.46
CA LYS A 572 -12.83 35.81 7.51
C LYS A 572 -12.49 37.10 8.24
N PHE A 573 -13.24 37.45 9.29
CA PHE A 573 -12.98 38.62 10.13
C PHE A 573 -11.58 38.57 10.76
N ALA A 574 -11.17 37.42 11.31
CA ALA A 574 -9.83 37.24 11.89
C ALA A 574 -8.66 37.39 10.88
N ARG A 575 -8.95 37.37 9.58
CA ARG A 575 -7.98 37.56 8.48
C ARG A 575 -8.08 38.92 7.80
N SER A 576 -9.10 39.73 8.13
CA SER A 576 -9.23 41.06 7.53
C SER A 576 -8.14 42.00 8.03
N SER A 577 -7.95 43.08 7.29
CA SER A 577 -6.95 44.12 7.57
C SER A 577 -7.45 45.45 7.01
N GLU A 578 -6.77 46.55 7.30
CA GLU A 578 -7.10 47.85 6.71
C GLU A 578 -7.03 47.82 5.17
N ALA A 579 -6.08 47.06 4.61
CA ALA A 579 -5.96 46.87 3.15
C ALA A 579 -7.08 46.01 2.55
N HIS A 580 -7.69 45.13 3.35
CA HIS A 580 -8.76 44.22 2.95
C HIS A 580 -9.82 44.15 4.06
N PRO A 581 -10.70 45.17 4.14
CA PRO A 581 -11.64 45.31 5.24
C PRO A 581 -12.75 44.26 5.19
N PHE A 582 -13.21 43.85 6.37
CA PHE A 582 -14.35 42.97 6.53
C PHE A 582 -15.65 43.76 6.29
N PRO A 583 -16.60 43.24 5.49
CA PRO A 583 -17.84 43.94 5.20
C PRO A 583 -18.68 44.20 6.47
N PRO A 584 -19.21 45.41 6.69
CA PRO A 584 -20.03 45.71 7.87
C PRO A 584 -21.28 44.82 8.00
N ASN A 585 -21.91 44.45 6.88
CA ASN A 585 -23.07 43.53 6.89
C ASN A 585 -22.66 42.12 7.33
N ASP A 586 -21.51 41.63 6.89
CA ASP A 586 -20.95 40.34 7.34
C ASP A 586 -20.61 40.38 8.84
N PHE A 587 -20.24 41.54 9.39
CA PHE A 587 -20.01 41.74 10.83
C PHE A 587 -21.32 41.64 11.63
N LEU A 588 -22.40 42.24 11.14
CA LEU A 588 -23.73 42.08 11.76
C LEU A 588 -24.19 40.61 11.72
N MET A 589 -24.02 39.93 10.59
CA MET A 589 -24.31 38.50 10.47
C MET A 589 -23.46 37.64 11.41
N LEU A 590 -22.19 38.03 11.63
CA LEU A 590 -21.31 37.36 12.59
C LEU A 590 -21.83 37.55 14.03
N ILE A 591 -22.21 38.77 14.40
CA ILE A 591 -22.80 39.07 15.71
C ILE A 591 -24.07 38.23 15.92
N ASP A 592 -24.98 38.21 14.95
CA ASP A 592 -26.24 37.46 15.08
C ASP A 592 -26.01 35.95 15.15
N GLY A 593 -25.11 35.40 14.34
CA GLY A 593 -24.72 34.00 14.44
C GLY A 593 -24.06 33.64 15.78
N CYS A 594 -23.25 34.54 16.34
CA CYS A 594 -22.70 34.37 17.69
C CYS A 594 -23.76 34.46 18.78
N LYS A 595 -24.83 35.27 18.62
CA LYS A 595 -25.94 35.32 19.58
C LYS A 595 -26.66 33.98 19.68
N GLU A 596 -26.88 33.34 18.55
CA GLU A 596 -27.60 32.08 18.50
C GLU A 596 -26.74 30.89 18.93
N HIS A 597 -25.44 30.90 18.58
CA HIS A 597 -24.61 29.70 18.66
C HIS A 597 -23.40 29.79 19.59
N GLN A 598 -22.97 30.98 20.01
CA GLN A 598 -21.81 31.15 20.90
C GLN A 598 -21.80 32.51 21.64
N GLY A 599 -22.73 32.66 22.60
CA GLY A 599 -22.96 33.92 23.32
C GLY A 599 -21.74 34.44 24.11
N SER A 600 -20.82 33.56 24.52
CA SER A 600 -19.59 33.93 25.23
C SER A 600 -18.67 34.86 24.45
N LEU A 601 -18.75 34.87 23.12
CA LEU A 601 -17.92 35.72 22.26
C LEU A 601 -18.53 37.12 22.00
N LEU A 602 -19.82 37.31 22.27
CA LEU A 602 -20.51 38.55 21.96
C LEU A 602 -19.97 39.80 22.67
N PRO A 603 -19.68 39.78 23.98
CA PRO A 603 -19.22 40.99 24.67
C PRO A 603 -17.94 41.53 24.01
N PHE A 604 -17.03 40.62 23.66
CA PHE A 604 -15.78 40.95 23.00
C PHE A 604 -15.99 41.51 21.58
N LEU A 605 -16.86 40.89 20.76
CA LEU A 605 -17.12 41.41 19.40
C LEU A 605 -17.84 42.77 19.43
N ASN A 606 -18.76 42.98 20.37
CA ASN A 606 -19.44 44.27 20.54
C ASN A 606 -18.46 45.37 20.96
N GLU A 607 -17.50 45.07 21.83
CA GLU A 607 -16.45 46.01 22.22
C GLU A 607 -15.54 46.36 21.03
N LEU A 608 -15.09 45.35 20.26
CA LEU A 608 -14.35 45.59 19.02
C LEU A 608 -15.14 46.46 18.04
N GLY A 609 -16.44 46.21 17.90
CA GLY A 609 -17.30 47.04 17.05
C GLY A 609 -17.39 48.49 17.53
N SER A 610 -17.60 48.68 18.83
CA SER A 610 -17.76 50.02 19.45
C SER A 610 -16.47 50.84 19.46
N THR A 611 -15.32 50.17 19.44
CA THR A 611 -13.98 50.79 19.39
C THR A 611 -13.47 51.04 17.96
N GLY A 612 -14.29 50.81 16.94
CA GLY A 612 -13.95 51.09 15.54
C GLY A 612 -13.24 49.94 14.81
N HIS A 613 -13.20 48.74 15.40
CA HIS A 613 -12.55 47.54 14.84
C HIS A 613 -13.52 46.56 14.15
N ALA A 614 -14.73 47.01 13.79
CA ALA A 614 -15.74 46.18 13.08
C ALA A 614 -15.28 45.71 11.69
N THR A 615 -14.40 46.45 11.02
CA THR A 615 -13.89 46.12 9.68
C THR A 615 -12.56 45.36 9.73
N ALA A 616 -11.76 45.54 10.79
CA ALA A 616 -10.53 44.78 10.98
C ALA A 616 -10.17 44.65 12.47
N PRO A 617 -9.95 43.43 12.99
CA PRO A 617 -9.53 43.26 14.36
C PRO A 617 -8.05 43.67 14.55
N PRO A 618 -7.68 44.19 15.72
CA PRO A 618 -6.28 44.47 16.06
C PRO A 618 -5.39 43.24 15.89
N ALA A 619 -4.13 43.44 15.51
CA ALA A 619 -3.18 42.36 15.23
C ALA A 619 -3.02 41.39 16.42
N THR A 620 -3.06 41.91 17.65
CA THR A 620 -2.95 41.14 18.89
C THR A 620 -4.03 40.06 19.04
N TYR A 621 -5.26 40.34 18.60
CA TYR A 621 -6.40 39.42 18.78
C TYR A 621 -6.58 38.43 17.62
N LYS A 622 -5.93 38.65 16.48
CA LYS A 622 -6.08 37.78 15.29
C LYS A 622 -5.76 36.31 15.58
N PRO A 623 -4.66 35.94 16.27
CA PRO A 623 -4.35 34.54 16.56
C PRO A 623 -5.43 33.84 17.40
N LEU A 624 -5.97 34.54 18.40
CA LEU A 624 -7.06 34.02 19.24
C LEU A 624 -8.33 33.82 18.41
N LEU A 625 -8.78 34.84 17.67
CA LEU A 625 -9.97 34.75 16.82
C LEU A 625 -9.85 33.62 15.77
N GLN A 626 -8.66 33.42 15.19
CA GLN A 626 -8.39 32.31 14.29
C GLN A 626 -8.52 30.96 15.00
N ALA A 627 -7.99 30.82 16.21
CA ALA A 627 -8.11 29.59 17.01
C ALA A 627 -9.56 29.29 17.41
N LEU A 628 -10.35 30.30 17.80
CA LEU A 628 -11.78 30.17 18.11
C LEU A 628 -12.61 29.74 16.89
N SER A 629 -12.17 30.13 15.69
CA SER A 629 -12.80 29.74 14.42
C SER A 629 -12.34 28.37 13.87
N ALA A 630 -11.49 27.64 14.59
CA ALA A 630 -10.93 26.37 14.11
C ALA A 630 -11.97 25.23 14.07
N THR A 631 -11.79 24.29 13.14
CA THR A 631 -12.61 23.06 13.08
C THR A 631 -12.09 21.92 13.95
N SER A 632 -10.93 22.14 14.59
CA SER A 632 -10.29 21.19 15.50
C SER A 632 -10.76 21.37 16.94
N PRO A 633 -10.72 20.33 17.78
CA PRO A 633 -11.07 20.42 19.19
C PRO A 633 -10.35 21.55 19.95
N VAL A 634 -11.05 22.17 20.91
CA VAL A 634 -10.50 23.16 21.86
C VAL A 634 -9.32 22.56 22.63
N CYS A 635 -9.31 21.25 22.89
CA CYS A 635 -8.18 20.56 23.51
C CYS A 635 -6.85 20.72 22.74
N GLY A 636 -6.89 21.00 21.44
CA GLY A 636 -5.69 21.33 20.65
C GLY A 636 -5.12 22.72 20.97
N LEU A 637 -5.97 23.65 21.39
CA LEU A 637 -5.59 24.98 21.88
C LEU A 637 -5.23 24.95 23.38
N LEU A 638 -6.07 24.28 24.18
CA LEU A 638 -5.98 24.17 25.63
C LEU A 638 -5.99 22.71 26.05
N HIS A 639 -4.81 22.15 26.29
CA HIS A 639 -4.72 20.81 26.84
C HIS A 639 -5.08 20.83 28.34
N PRO A 640 -5.95 19.94 28.85
CA PRO A 640 -6.53 20.04 30.19
C PRO A 640 -5.58 19.51 31.27
N GLU A 641 -4.46 20.21 31.44
CA GLU A 641 -3.53 20.00 32.54
C GLU A 641 -3.92 20.84 33.76
N ALA A 642 -3.85 20.26 34.96
CA ALA A 642 -4.35 20.89 36.19
C ALA A 642 -3.79 22.30 36.41
N GLU A 643 -2.48 22.50 36.26
CA GLU A 643 -1.82 23.80 36.45
C GLU A 643 -2.29 24.86 35.45
N LEU A 644 -2.54 24.48 34.19
CA LEU A 644 -3.06 25.41 33.18
C LEU A 644 -4.53 25.75 33.46
N LEU A 645 -5.33 24.76 33.82
CA LEU A 645 -6.75 24.97 34.12
C LEU A 645 -6.92 25.87 35.35
N GLU A 646 -6.17 25.63 36.43
CA GLU A 646 -6.20 26.44 37.64
C GLU A 646 -5.76 27.89 37.35
N LEU A 647 -4.73 28.07 36.52
CA LEU A 647 -4.28 29.40 36.11
C LEU A 647 -5.33 30.13 35.27
N LEU A 648 -5.96 29.45 34.31
CA LEU A 648 -7.01 30.05 33.47
C LEU A 648 -8.27 30.37 34.28
N GLU A 649 -8.60 29.55 35.28
CA GLU A 649 -9.69 29.82 36.22
C GLU A 649 -9.39 31.05 37.06
N LYS A 650 -8.17 31.17 37.63
CA LYS A 650 -7.73 32.40 38.32
C LYS A 650 -7.85 33.63 37.42
N MET A 651 -7.42 33.51 36.16
CA MET A 651 -7.51 34.59 35.17
C MET A 651 -8.95 34.99 34.85
N ALA A 652 -9.85 34.02 34.73
CA ALA A 652 -11.28 34.27 34.52
C ALA A 652 -11.92 35.02 35.72
N HIS A 653 -11.32 34.93 36.90
CA HIS A 653 -11.70 35.69 38.10
C HIS A 653 -10.85 36.96 38.31
N GLY A 654 -10.18 37.46 37.26
CA GLY A 654 -9.48 38.76 37.27
C GLY A 654 -8.00 38.72 37.66
N PHE A 655 -7.40 37.53 37.88
CA PHE A 655 -5.96 37.43 38.09
C PHE A 655 -5.16 37.83 36.85
N SER A 656 -4.16 38.72 37.01
CA SER A 656 -3.26 39.13 35.94
C SER A 656 -1.93 38.39 36.01
N PRO A 657 -1.64 37.46 35.08
CA PRO A 657 -0.42 36.62 35.14
C PRO A 657 0.84 37.34 34.68
N ARG A 658 0.75 38.53 34.08
CA ARG A 658 1.89 39.22 33.42
C ARG A 658 3.11 39.43 34.32
N LYS A 659 2.91 39.66 35.62
CA LYS A 659 3.99 39.90 36.60
C LYS A 659 4.42 38.64 37.34
N ASP A 660 3.72 37.53 37.16
CA ASP A 660 4.03 36.25 37.78
C ASP A 660 4.84 35.40 36.79
N LEU A 661 6.12 35.21 37.10
CA LEU A 661 7.06 34.46 36.28
C LEU A 661 6.61 33.01 36.08
N ASN A 662 6.00 32.38 37.10
CA ASN A 662 5.52 31.02 37.02
C ASN A 662 4.27 30.94 36.14
N ALA A 663 3.32 31.86 36.33
CA ALA A 663 2.12 31.92 35.51
C ALA A 663 2.44 32.14 34.02
N MET A 664 3.36 33.06 33.70
CA MET A 664 3.81 33.27 32.33
C MET A 664 4.55 32.05 31.77
N ALA A 665 5.38 31.37 32.58
CA ALA A 665 6.06 30.15 32.14
C ALA A 665 5.05 29.02 31.82
N ILE A 666 4.00 28.85 32.63
CA ILE A 666 2.91 27.90 32.36
C ILE A 666 2.24 28.24 31.02
N LEU A 667 1.83 29.50 30.83
CA LEU A 667 1.16 29.93 29.60
C LEU A 667 2.05 29.76 28.37
N THR A 668 3.29 30.23 28.39
CA THR A 668 4.22 30.09 27.26
C THR A 668 4.46 28.61 26.91
N ASN A 669 4.52 27.72 27.89
CA ASN A 669 4.78 26.30 27.67
C ASN A 669 3.54 25.50 27.25
N LYS A 670 2.33 25.96 27.59
CA LYS A 670 1.10 25.17 27.49
C LYS A 670 0.06 25.81 26.57
N CYS A 671 -0.09 27.13 26.57
CA CYS A 671 -0.95 27.90 25.67
C CYS A 671 -0.27 29.21 25.18
N PRO A 672 0.67 29.13 24.21
CA PRO A 672 1.43 30.27 23.71
C PRO A 672 0.56 31.44 23.20
N ILE A 673 -0.61 31.16 22.63
CA ILE A 673 -1.51 32.20 22.12
C ILE A 673 -1.98 33.13 23.24
N ILE A 674 -2.38 32.55 24.37
CA ILE A 674 -2.83 33.33 25.52
C ILE A 674 -1.63 34.06 26.14
N ALA A 675 -0.45 33.41 26.18
CA ALA A 675 0.78 34.04 26.64
C ALA A 675 1.14 35.29 25.82
N ASP A 676 1.11 35.19 24.49
CA ASP A 676 1.42 36.30 23.57
C ASP A 676 0.40 37.44 23.70
N LEU A 677 -0.87 37.10 23.89
CA LEU A 677 -1.94 38.06 24.15
C LEU A 677 -1.67 38.86 25.43
N ILE A 678 -1.34 38.18 26.53
CA ILE A 678 -1.04 38.81 27.83
C ILE A 678 0.27 39.61 27.78
N ALA A 679 1.26 39.14 27.04
CA ALA A 679 2.52 39.85 26.87
C ALA A 679 2.30 41.19 26.15
N SER A 680 1.37 41.20 25.18
CA SER A 680 1.05 42.37 24.35
C SER A 680 0.12 43.36 25.04
N GLU A 681 -0.87 42.88 25.80
CA GLU A 681 -1.86 43.72 26.49
C GLU A 681 -1.39 44.12 27.91
N GLN A 682 -1.61 45.38 28.30
CA GLN A 682 -1.25 45.86 29.66
C GLN A 682 -2.15 45.25 30.74
N VAL A 683 -3.43 45.02 30.40
CA VAL A 683 -4.47 44.33 31.19
C VAL A 683 -5.35 43.56 30.20
N LEU A 684 -5.69 42.30 30.50
CA LEU A 684 -6.61 41.53 29.66
C LEU A 684 -8.02 42.13 29.77
N PRO A 685 -8.70 42.49 28.66
CA PRO A 685 -10.06 43.03 28.72
C PRO A 685 -11.03 42.07 29.43
N GLU A 686 -11.86 42.58 30.35
CA GLU A 686 -12.83 41.77 31.10
C GLU A 686 -13.83 41.06 30.17
N VAL A 687 -14.12 41.63 29.00
CA VAL A 687 -14.97 41.03 27.96
C VAL A 687 -14.44 39.71 27.40
N LEU A 688 -13.17 39.37 27.64
CA LEU A 688 -12.59 38.07 27.27
C LEU A 688 -12.81 36.99 28.34
N PHE A 689 -13.19 37.33 29.58
CA PHE A 689 -13.42 36.34 30.63
C PHE A 689 -14.50 35.31 30.26
N PRO A 690 -15.65 35.67 29.67
CA PRO A 690 -16.64 34.70 29.20
C PRO A 690 -16.07 33.73 28.15
N VAL A 691 -15.18 34.21 27.27
CA VAL A 691 -14.49 33.38 26.28
C VAL A 691 -13.56 32.38 26.98
N LEU A 692 -12.79 32.82 27.98
CA LEU A 692 -11.89 31.95 28.75
C LEU A 692 -12.68 30.86 29.51
N CYS A 693 -13.78 31.21 30.18
CA CYS A 693 -14.65 30.26 30.87
C CYS A 693 -15.18 29.18 29.92
N GLU A 694 -15.65 29.58 28.74
CA GLU A 694 -16.20 28.65 27.77
C GLU A 694 -15.13 27.75 27.15
N LEU A 695 -13.93 28.29 26.91
CA LEU A 695 -12.77 27.51 26.50
C LEU A 695 -12.37 26.47 27.56
N LEU A 696 -12.37 26.84 28.84
CA LEU A 696 -12.08 25.94 29.96
C LEU A 696 -13.10 24.79 30.00
N ARG A 697 -14.39 25.12 29.95
CA ARG A 697 -15.50 24.16 29.94
C ARG A 697 -15.36 23.16 28.79
N LEU A 698 -15.09 23.64 27.57
CA LEU A 698 -14.92 22.80 26.38
C LEU A 698 -13.65 21.94 26.42
N ALA A 699 -12.59 22.40 27.09
CA ALA A 699 -11.34 21.65 27.23
C ALA A 699 -11.47 20.46 28.20
N VAL A 700 -12.28 20.60 29.26
CA VAL A 700 -12.46 19.57 30.31
C VAL A 700 -13.59 18.59 30.00
N ALA A 701 -14.66 19.05 29.32
CA ALA A 701 -15.84 18.25 29.02
C ALA A 701 -15.62 16.87 28.37
N PRO A 702 -14.62 16.61 27.48
CA PRO A 702 -14.35 15.26 27.00
C PRO A 702 -13.98 14.26 28.10
N PHE A 703 -13.47 14.73 29.25
CA PHE A 703 -12.86 13.92 30.30
C PHE A 703 -13.76 13.72 31.52
N GLU A 704 -14.85 14.49 31.67
CA GLU A 704 -15.77 14.41 32.80
C GLU A 704 -16.53 13.07 32.81
N GLN A 705 -16.96 12.60 31.64
CA GLN A 705 -17.65 11.31 31.48
C GLN A 705 -16.71 10.10 31.60
N SER A 706 -15.39 10.31 31.57
CA SER A 706 -14.39 9.24 31.69
C SER A 706 -14.22 8.74 33.13
N THR A 707 -14.79 9.44 34.11
CA THR A 707 -14.62 9.15 35.54
C THR A 707 -15.50 8.01 36.04
N SER A 708 -16.48 7.55 35.25
CA SER A 708 -17.37 6.42 35.61
C SER A 708 -17.02 5.10 34.92
N SER A 709 -16.03 5.08 34.02
CA SER A 709 -15.57 3.85 33.37
C SER A 709 -14.61 3.14 34.31
N GLN A 710 -15.05 2.04 34.90
CA GLN A 710 -14.19 1.05 35.54
C GLN A 710 -12.93 0.83 34.69
N SER A 711 -11.76 0.77 35.34
CA SER A 711 -10.55 0.24 34.70
C SER A 711 -10.95 -0.99 33.88
N PRO A 712 -10.64 -1.07 32.57
CA PRO A 712 -10.82 -2.31 31.86
C PRO A 712 -10.01 -3.32 32.65
N ALA A 713 -10.71 -4.26 33.31
CA ALA A 713 -10.05 -5.41 33.90
C ALA A 713 -9.05 -5.87 32.86
N ALA A 714 -7.77 -5.90 33.24
CA ALA A 714 -6.75 -6.51 32.42
C ALA A 714 -7.33 -7.89 32.06
N VAL A 715 -7.84 -8.02 30.82
CA VAL A 715 -8.03 -9.33 30.25
C VAL A 715 -6.59 -9.76 30.12
N GLN A 716 -6.12 -10.48 31.14
CA GLN A 716 -5.04 -11.41 30.98
C GLN A 716 -5.53 -12.29 29.83
N ALA A 717 -5.20 -11.90 28.60
CA ALA A 717 -5.01 -12.90 27.57
C ALA A 717 -4.09 -13.89 28.26
N GLU A 718 -4.61 -15.10 28.48
CA GLU A 718 -3.82 -16.19 29.04
C GLU A 718 -2.45 -16.07 28.40
N ARG A 719 -1.41 -15.84 29.21
CA ARG A 719 -0.04 -16.01 28.74
C ARG A 719 0.03 -17.49 28.38
N SER A 720 -0.35 -17.84 27.16
CA SER A 720 0.14 -19.07 26.56
C SER A 720 1.64 -18.90 26.62
N THR A 721 2.28 -19.76 27.42
CA THR A 721 3.73 -19.88 27.53
C THR A 721 4.40 -20.18 26.19
N ASP A 722 3.61 -20.39 25.14
CA ASP A 722 3.98 -20.29 23.75
C ASP A 722 4.18 -18.82 23.36
N HIS A 723 5.23 -18.19 23.92
CA HIS A 723 5.84 -17.08 23.21
C HIS A 723 6.21 -17.60 21.80
N PRO A 724 5.74 -16.96 20.72
CA PRO A 724 6.35 -17.18 19.43
C PRO A 724 7.85 -16.94 19.60
N PRO A 725 8.72 -17.80 19.04
CA PRO A 725 10.16 -17.55 19.10
C PRO A 725 10.45 -16.08 18.71
N PRO A 726 11.54 -15.47 19.22
CA PRO A 726 11.86 -14.05 19.04
C PRO A 726 11.85 -13.53 17.59
N ASP A 727 11.80 -14.45 16.62
CA ASP A 727 11.84 -14.22 15.19
C ASP A 727 10.45 -14.23 14.49
N ASP A 728 9.35 -14.51 15.18
CA ASP A 728 8.00 -14.55 14.59
C ASP A 728 7.30 -13.18 14.63
N PHE A 729 6.77 -12.75 13.48
CA PHE A 729 6.02 -11.50 13.35
C PHE A 729 4.60 -11.62 13.92
N ASP A 730 4.14 -10.59 14.62
CA ASP A 730 2.74 -10.45 15.04
C ASP A 730 1.88 -10.01 13.85
N GLY A 731 1.49 -10.97 13.00
CA GLY A 731 0.67 -10.72 11.81
C GLY A 731 1.40 -9.88 10.75
N MET A 732 0.95 -8.63 10.54
CA MET A 732 1.49 -7.70 9.53
C MET A 732 2.37 -6.60 10.13
N CYS A 733 2.93 -6.82 11.33
CA CYS A 733 3.71 -5.80 12.01
C CYS A 733 4.96 -6.35 12.72
N PHE A 734 5.86 -5.43 13.03
CA PHE A 734 7.07 -5.67 13.80
C PHE A 734 7.23 -4.55 14.84
N TRP A 735 6.99 -4.88 16.11
CA TRP A 735 7.06 -3.97 17.26
C TRP A 735 7.79 -4.63 18.43
N PRO A 736 9.14 -4.73 18.39
CA PRO A 736 9.92 -5.55 19.32
C PRO A 736 9.75 -5.13 20.78
N HIS A 737 9.44 -3.85 21.03
CA HIS A 737 9.30 -3.27 22.38
C HIS A 737 7.88 -2.85 22.73
N PHE A 738 6.95 -2.97 21.78
CA PHE A 738 5.54 -2.67 21.97
C PHE A 738 4.68 -3.88 21.62
N PRO A 739 4.79 -4.99 22.39
CA PRO A 739 3.91 -6.13 22.20
C PRO A 739 2.46 -5.72 22.47
N GLN A 740 1.51 -6.42 21.85
CA GLN A 740 0.10 -6.08 22.00
C GLN A 740 -0.34 -6.35 23.45
N GLN A 741 -0.65 -5.28 24.18
CA GLN A 741 -1.07 -5.30 25.58
C GLN A 741 -2.57 -5.57 25.74
N ARG A 742 -3.36 -5.10 24.78
CA ARG A 742 -4.83 -5.16 24.84
C ARG A 742 -5.46 -5.18 23.45
N LEU A 743 -6.66 -5.73 23.33
CA LEU A 743 -7.45 -5.67 22.10
C LEU A 743 -8.12 -4.29 21.96
N ARG A 744 -8.35 -3.88 20.71
CA ARG A 744 -9.10 -2.66 20.44
C ARG A 744 -10.62 -2.91 20.61
N PRO A 745 -11.32 -2.14 21.47
CA PRO A 745 -12.78 -2.19 21.57
C PRO A 745 -13.48 -1.73 20.28
N LYS A 746 -14.74 -2.12 20.11
CA LYS A 746 -15.62 -1.52 19.10
C LYS A 746 -16.27 -0.27 19.67
N TYR A 747 -16.14 0.86 18.98
CA TYR A 747 -16.75 2.13 19.35
C TYR A 747 -17.97 2.42 18.47
N ALA A 748 -19.01 3.09 18.99
CA ALA A 748 -20.18 3.45 18.19
C ALA A 748 -19.81 4.34 16.97
N MET A 749 -18.75 5.12 17.12
CA MET A 749 -18.20 5.99 16.06
C MET A 749 -17.46 5.25 14.95
N ASP A 750 -17.22 3.93 15.06
CA ASP A 750 -16.54 3.15 14.00
C ASP A 750 -17.47 2.86 12.79
N GLY A 751 -18.79 2.89 12.97
CA GLY A 751 -19.78 2.67 11.90
C GLY A 751 -20.27 3.95 11.19
N LEU A 752 -19.94 5.13 11.72
CA LEU A 752 -20.40 6.41 11.18
C LEU A 752 -19.39 6.92 10.13
N LYS A 753 -19.75 6.85 8.83
CA LYS A 753 -19.00 7.54 7.76
C LYS A 753 -19.03 9.05 8.05
N THR A 754 -17.94 9.59 8.57
CA THR A 754 -17.87 11.04 8.83
C THR A 754 -17.65 11.78 7.51
N THR A 755 -18.68 12.49 7.06
CA THR A 755 -18.56 13.58 6.09
C THR A 755 -17.77 14.73 6.74
N ARG A 756 -16.43 14.73 6.62
CA ARG A 756 -15.62 15.88 7.06
C ARG A 756 -14.70 16.38 5.96
N THR A 757 -14.86 17.66 5.67
CA THR A 757 -14.29 18.44 4.57
C THR A 757 -13.12 19.32 5.00
N SER A 758 -12.11 18.79 5.70
CA SER A 758 -10.89 19.57 5.95
C SER A 758 -9.65 18.70 6.05
N CYS A 759 -8.71 18.91 5.12
CA CYS A 759 -7.55 18.07 4.74
C CYS A 759 -7.92 16.80 3.97
N ARG A 760 -7.99 16.94 2.63
CA ARG A 760 -8.05 15.80 1.70
C ARG A 760 -6.63 15.36 1.38
N LYS A 761 -6.23 14.17 1.84
CA LYS A 761 -5.15 13.37 1.23
C LYS A 761 -5.88 12.39 0.30
N ASP A 762 -6.16 12.83 -0.92
CA ASP A 762 -6.81 11.97 -1.92
C ASP A 762 -5.79 10.91 -2.39
N SER A 763 -5.80 9.74 -1.75
CA SER A 763 -4.95 8.61 -2.13
C SER A 763 -5.62 7.82 -3.25
N LYS A 764 -4.95 7.74 -4.41
CA LYS A 764 -5.40 6.94 -5.55
C LYS A 764 -5.44 5.46 -5.16
N ASN A 765 -6.56 4.81 -5.48
CA ASN A 765 -6.83 3.42 -5.14
C ASN A 765 -6.04 2.47 -6.06
N TYR A 766 -4.83 2.07 -5.65
CA TYR A 766 -4.10 1.00 -6.33
C TYR A 766 -4.68 -0.35 -5.87
N GLY A 767 -5.69 -0.87 -6.58
CA GLY A 767 -6.48 -2.04 -6.17
C GLY A 767 -5.68 -3.30 -5.80
N ARG A 768 -4.44 -3.45 -6.31
CA ARG A 768 -3.56 -4.62 -6.09
C ARG A 768 -2.50 -4.42 -4.99
N MET A 769 -2.22 -3.20 -4.56
CA MET A 769 -1.13 -2.89 -3.61
C MET A 769 -1.69 -2.51 -2.24
N THR A 770 -1.02 -2.91 -1.16
CA THR A 770 -1.33 -2.39 0.17
C THR A 770 -1.04 -0.87 0.20
N PRO A 771 -1.79 -0.09 0.98
CA PRO A 771 -1.59 1.35 1.10
C PRO A 771 -0.16 1.79 1.43
N GLY A 772 0.56 1.01 2.24
CA GLY A 772 1.94 1.31 2.60
C GLY A 772 2.37 0.68 3.92
N VAL A 773 3.40 1.26 4.53
CA VAL A 773 3.89 0.93 5.87
C VAL A 773 3.72 2.15 6.77
N PHE A 774 3.26 1.93 7.99
CA PHE A 774 3.20 2.92 9.05
C PHE A 774 4.34 2.65 10.05
N ALA A 775 5.15 3.65 10.38
CA ALA A 775 6.30 3.49 11.28
C ALA A 775 6.34 4.58 12.35
N ALA A 776 6.92 4.24 13.51
CA ALA A 776 7.05 5.16 14.64
C ALA A 776 8.52 5.34 15.05
N PHE A 777 8.89 6.59 15.35
CA PHE A 777 10.24 7.02 15.62
C PHE A 777 10.29 7.92 16.85
N CYS A 778 11.44 7.98 17.54
CA CYS A 778 11.71 9.06 18.50
C CYS A 778 12.33 10.30 17.81
N PRO A 779 12.44 11.45 18.50
CA PRO A 779 13.09 12.66 17.96
C PRO A 779 14.53 12.48 17.49
N HIS A 780 15.27 11.50 18.01
CA HIS A 780 16.65 11.20 17.59
C HIS A 780 16.72 10.45 16.24
N GLY A 781 15.58 9.94 15.76
CA GLY A 781 15.49 9.19 14.51
C GLY A 781 15.65 7.69 14.63
N ILE A 782 15.49 7.13 15.83
CA ILE A 782 15.44 5.69 16.05
C ILE A 782 14.02 5.19 15.80
N CYS A 783 13.90 4.19 14.92
CA CYS A 783 12.66 3.48 14.65
C CYS A 783 12.37 2.49 15.78
N TYR A 784 11.14 2.48 16.29
CA TYR A 784 10.68 1.52 17.31
C TYR A 784 9.90 0.35 16.71
N GLY A 785 9.54 0.44 15.43
CA GLY A 785 8.82 -0.61 14.71
C GLY A 785 7.94 -0.06 13.60
N PHE A 786 7.22 -0.96 12.95
CA PHE A 786 6.37 -0.65 11.82
C PHE A 786 5.24 -1.68 11.62
N GLU A 787 4.22 -1.30 10.87
CA GLU A 787 3.14 -2.18 10.43
C GLU A 787 2.78 -1.95 8.97
N ILE A 788 2.44 -3.03 8.24
CA ILE A 788 1.88 -2.96 6.90
C ILE A 788 0.41 -2.55 7.02
N MET A 789 0.04 -1.45 6.37
CA MET A 789 -1.32 -0.96 6.40
C MET A 789 -2.21 -1.73 5.44
N ASN A 790 -3.34 -2.25 5.93
CA ASN A 790 -4.35 -2.93 5.10
C ASN A 790 -5.35 -1.97 4.44
N GLN A 791 -5.54 -0.82 5.06
CA GLN A 791 -6.43 0.24 4.63
C GLN A 791 -5.64 1.54 4.55
N PHE A 792 -6.12 2.49 3.76
CA PHE A 792 -5.44 3.77 3.64
C PHE A 792 -5.22 4.39 5.00
N GLU A 793 -4.10 5.09 5.10
CA GLU A 793 -3.74 5.80 6.30
C GLU A 793 -4.91 6.66 6.74
N SER A 794 -5.39 6.40 7.94
CA SER A 794 -6.44 7.14 8.60
C SER A 794 -6.09 7.22 10.08
N PRO A 795 -6.72 8.12 10.86
CA PRO A 795 -6.49 8.21 12.30
C PRO A 795 -6.61 6.87 13.05
N ASN A 796 -7.32 5.90 12.46
CA ASN A 796 -7.47 4.54 12.95
C ASN A 796 -6.14 3.80 13.18
N VAL A 797 -5.16 3.95 12.27
CA VAL A 797 -3.89 3.22 12.30
C VAL A 797 -3.06 3.65 13.54
N PRO A 798 -2.64 4.93 13.68
CA PRO A 798 -1.96 5.38 14.88
C PRO A 798 -2.80 5.21 16.15
N PHE A 799 -4.13 5.42 16.11
CA PHE A 799 -4.98 5.19 17.28
C PHE A 799 -4.90 3.73 17.76
N THR A 800 -4.99 2.77 16.83
CA THR A 800 -4.94 1.35 17.17
C THR A 800 -3.59 1.00 17.76
N LEU A 801 -2.49 1.39 17.12
CA LEU A 801 -1.12 1.23 17.64
C LEU A 801 -0.99 1.77 19.07
N LEU A 802 -1.37 3.02 19.29
CA LEU A 802 -1.23 3.70 20.58
C LEU A 802 -2.09 3.07 21.67
N LEU A 803 -3.29 2.62 21.34
CA LEU A 803 -4.20 2.00 22.31
C LEU A 803 -3.79 0.57 22.67
N THR A 804 -3.45 -0.24 21.66
CA THR A 804 -3.28 -1.69 21.86
C THR A 804 -1.88 -2.05 22.33
N ARG A 805 -0.86 -1.23 22.04
CA ARG A 805 0.55 -1.58 22.28
C ARG A 805 1.24 -0.74 23.37
N PHE A 806 0.70 0.43 23.72
CA PHE A 806 1.24 1.23 24.81
C PHE A 806 0.48 0.97 26.12
N GLU A 807 1.23 0.81 27.21
CA GLU A 807 0.64 0.79 28.55
C GLU A 807 0.07 2.17 28.89
N THR A 808 0.89 3.20 28.71
CA THR A 808 0.53 4.63 28.77
C THR A 808 0.95 5.28 27.45
N PRO A 809 0.09 6.04 26.76
CA PRO A 809 0.48 6.69 25.52
C PRO A 809 1.62 7.71 25.74
N PRO A 810 2.41 8.02 24.70
CA PRO A 810 3.45 9.05 24.77
C PRO A 810 2.89 10.39 25.26
N LYS A 811 3.71 11.18 25.95
CA LYS A 811 3.37 12.55 26.36
C LYS A 811 3.13 13.46 25.15
N MET A 812 3.77 13.16 24.01
CA MET A 812 3.58 13.89 22.76
C MET A 812 3.58 12.97 21.55
N ILE A 813 2.66 13.23 20.62
CA ILE A 813 2.64 12.64 19.29
C ILE A 813 2.78 13.74 18.25
N VAL A 814 3.76 13.58 17.36
CA VAL A 814 3.96 14.42 16.18
C VAL A 814 3.57 13.63 14.94
N TYR A 815 2.58 14.13 14.20
CA TYR A 815 1.98 13.41 13.07
C TYR A 815 1.41 14.40 12.04
N ASP A 816 1.44 14.08 10.74
CA ASP A 816 0.91 14.97 9.67
C ASP A 816 -0.57 15.30 9.91
N ASN A 817 -1.35 14.32 10.36
CA ASN A 817 -2.78 14.40 10.55
C ASN A 817 -3.16 14.39 12.05
N ALA A 818 -2.28 14.92 12.90
CA ALA A 818 -2.41 14.93 14.36
C ALA A 818 -3.71 15.58 14.86
N CYS A 819 -4.25 16.59 14.17
CA CYS A 819 -5.50 17.25 14.55
C CYS A 819 -6.71 16.31 14.44
N HIS A 820 -6.76 15.49 13.40
CA HIS A 820 -7.80 14.49 13.22
C HIS A 820 -7.59 13.29 14.13
N LEU A 821 -6.34 12.88 14.34
CA LEU A 821 -5.99 11.85 15.35
C LEU A 821 -6.45 12.28 16.75
N HIS A 822 -6.18 13.51 17.17
CA HIS A 822 -6.61 14.02 18.47
C HIS A 822 -8.15 13.96 18.60
N ALA A 823 -8.89 14.44 17.59
CA ALA A 823 -10.35 14.33 17.59
C ALA A 823 -10.81 12.87 17.60
N TYR A 824 -10.10 11.97 16.91
CA TYR A 824 -10.41 10.55 16.87
C TYR A 824 -10.24 9.89 18.25
N CYS A 825 -9.16 10.23 18.98
CA CYS A 825 -8.89 9.79 20.34
C CYS A 825 -9.95 10.29 21.32
N LEU A 826 -10.29 11.59 21.29
CA LEU A 826 -11.27 12.18 22.22
C LEU A 826 -12.68 11.58 22.09
N ASN A 827 -13.06 11.13 20.89
CA ASN A 827 -14.37 10.52 20.64
C ASN A 827 -14.43 9.02 21.00
N ARG A 828 -13.33 8.42 21.46
CA ARG A 828 -13.23 6.98 21.72
C ARG A 828 -12.69 6.69 23.11
N GLU A 829 -11.49 7.19 23.39
CA GLU A 829 -10.74 6.92 24.62
C GLU A 829 -10.15 8.23 25.21
N PRO A 830 -10.98 9.24 25.54
CA PRO A 830 -10.48 10.50 26.07
C PRO A 830 -9.63 10.30 27.34
N GLY A 831 -10.04 9.41 28.25
CA GLY A 831 -9.28 9.09 29.47
C GLY A 831 -7.85 8.61 29.20
N MET A 832 -7.67 7.70 28.22
CA MET A 832 -6.36 7.15 27.84
C MET A 832 -5.41 8.23 27.31
N PHE A 833 -5.93 9.18 26.53
CA PHE A 833 -5.14 10.21 25.86
C PHE A 833 -5.13 11.57 26.58
N LYS A 834 -5.65 11.65 27.82
CA LYS A 834 -5.75 12.90 28.59
C LYS A 834 -4.42 13.59 28.81
N LYS A 835 -3.32 12.84 28.92
CA LYS A 835 -1.96 13.36 29.15
C LYS A 835 -1.12 13.45 27.86
N THR A 836 -1.73 13.25 26.69
CA THR A 836 -1.04 13.20 25.41
C THR A 836 -1.29 14.46 24.59
N LYS A 837 -0.22 15.15 24.23
CA LYS A 837 -0.27 16.32 23.35
C LYS A 837 -0.10 15.89 21.89
N PHE A 838 -0.98 16.40 21.02
CA PHE A 838 -0.94 16.13 19.58
C PHE A 838 -0.44 17.38 18.85
N LEU A 839 0.62 17.24 18.06
CA LEU A 839 1.24 18.33 17.30
C LEU A 839 1.47 17.91 15.85
N ILE A 840 1.36 18.87 14.94
CA ILE A 840 1.54 18.64 13.52
C ILE A 840 3.01 18.79 13.16
N ASP A 841 3.52 17.90 12.30
CA ASP A 841 4.86 18.03 11.74
C ASP A 841 5.04 19.37 10.98
N ARG A 842 6.22 19.98 11.13
CA ARG A 842 6.55 21.29 10.59
C ARG A 842 6.36 21.40 9.08
N LEU A 843 6.71 20.37 8.31
CA LEU A 843 6.56 20.40 6.85
C LEU A 843 5.09 20.42 6.43
N HIS A 844 4.23 19.83 7.26
CA HIS A 844 2.83 19.65 6.94
C HIS A 844 1.98 20.84 7.40
N TRP A 845 2.42 21.60 8.42
CA TRP A 845 1.67 22.75 8.97
C TRP A 845 1.08 23.72 7.91
N PRO A 846 1.78 24.11 6.82
CA PRO A 846 1.21 24.98 5.79
C PRO A 846 -0.11 24.47 5.18
N ASN A 847 -0.33 23.15 5.17
CA ASN A 847 -1.54 22.51 4.64
C ASN A 847 -2.74 22.61 5.61
N HIS A 848 -2.51 22.96 6.89
CA HIS A 848 -3.53 23.00 7.93
C HIS A 848 -4.19 24.38 8.06
N THR A 849 -4.91 24.79 7.03
CA THR A 849 -5.51 26.13 6.97
C THR A 849 -6.74 26.34 7.85
N ALA A 850 -7.34 25.27 8.39
CA ALA A 850 -8.57 25.30 9.22
C ALA A 850 -8.38 24.76 10.65
N CYS A 851 -7.18 24.29 10.97
CA CYS A 851 -6.87 23.76 12.29
C CYS A 851 -6.45 24.89 13.25
N SER A 852 -6.62 24.68 14.55
CA SER A 852 -6.10 25.60 15.55
C SER A 852 -4.57 25.66 15.48
N VAL A 853 -4.02 26.86 15.61
CA VAL A 853 -2.57 27.08 15.74
C VAL A 853 -1.99 26.42 16.99
N GLY A 854 -2.81 25.95 17.93
CA GLY A 854 -2.36 25.13 19.07
C GLY A 854 -1.71 23.80 18.68
N TYR A 855 -1.98 23.30 17.47
CA TYR A 855 -1.30 22.13 16.89
C TYR A 855 0.05 22.47 16.22
N LYS A 856 0.38 23.75 16.05
CA LYS A 856 1.63 24.20 15.42
C LYS A 856 2.79 23.97 16.37
N LEU A 857 3.66 23.02 16.04
CA LEU A 857 4.83 22.66 16.85
C LEU A 857 5.73 23.88 17.14
N ASP A 858 5.96 24.73 16.14
CA ASP A 858 6.77 25.96 16.26
C ASP A 858 6.16 27.06 17.14
N GLY A 859 4.88 26.93 17.52
CA GLY A 859 4.27 27.82 18.51
C GLY A 859 4.86 27.64 19.91
N TYR A 860 5.54 26.53 20.18
CA TYR A 860 6.10 26.20 21.50
C TYR A 860 7.62 26.30 21.48
N SER A 861 8.18 27.31 22.17
CA SER A 861 9.62 27.57 22.21
C SER A 861 10.44 26.36 22.69
N LYS A 862 9.96 25.65 23.72
CA LYS A 862 10.60 24.44 24.26
C LYS A 862 10.69 23.26 23.28
N TYR A 863 9.91 23.26 22.20
CA TYR A 863 9.87 22.18 21.21
C TYR A 863 10.67 22.50 19.94
N LYS A 864 11.35 23.65 19.87
CA LYS A 864 12.15 24.06 18.70
C LYS A 864 13.25 23.08 18.33
N ALA A 865 13.85 22.40 19.31
CA ALA A 865 14.94 21.44 19.09
C ALA A 865 14.47 20.06 18.58
N ILE A 866 13.16 19.75 18.65
CA ILE A 866 12.63 18.46 18.19
C ILE A 866 12.77 18.38 16.67
N ASN A 867 13.44 17.36 16.14
CA ASN A 867 13.42 17.11 14.70
C ASN A 867 12.11 16.41 14.30
N SER A 868 11.08 17.19 13.90
CA SER A 868 9.78 16.62 13.49
C SER A 868 9.81 15.91 12.13
N GLN A 869 10.84 16.18 11.31
CA GLN A 869 10.98 15.64 9.96
C GLN A 869 11.61 14.24 9.91
N VAL A 870 11.89 13.64 11.07
CA VAL A 870 12.50 12.30 11.18
C VAL A 870 11.73 11.27 10.35
N ALA A 871 10.40 11.25 10.45
CA ALA A 871 9.58 10.28 9.74
C ALA A 871 9.73 10.44 8.21
N GLU A 872 9.68 11.66 7.69
CA GLU A 872 9.89 11.94 6.26
C GLU A 872 11.31 11.56 5.77
N GLN A 873 12.34 11.87 6.56
CA GLN A 873 13.72 11.49 6.27
C GLN A 873 13.88 9.96 6.17
N MET A 874 13.21 9.24 7.06
CA MET A 874 13.20 7.78 7.07
C MET A 874 12.36 7.19 5.94
N ASN A 875 11.20 7.76 5.66
CA ASN A 875 10.31 7.38 4.57
C ASN A 875 11.03 7.51 3.22
N SER A 876 11.75 8.61 3.00
CA SER A 876 12.61 8.81 1.82
C SER A 876 13.69 7.73 1.69
N SER A 877 14.24 7.25 2.80
CA SER A 877 15.18 6.13 2.79
C SER A 877 14.52 4.80 2.44
N LEU A 878 13.32 4.52 2.95
CA LEU A 878 12.55 3.30 2.66
C LEU A 878 12.13 3.20 1.19
N GLN A 879 11.93 4.33 0.50
CA GLN A 879 11.65 4.34 -0.93
C GLN A 879 12.76 3.68 -1.78
N ARG A 880 13.99 3.55 -1.26
CA ARG A 880 15.11 2.89 -1.95
C ARG A 880 14.90 1.39 -2.15
N ILE A 881 14.20 0.75 -1.23
CA ILE A 881 13.96 -0.70 -1.26
C ILE A 881 12.56 -1.05 -1.75
N LYS A 882 11.76 -0.05 -2.15
CA LYS A 882 10.36 -0.21 -2.54
C LYS A 882 10.15 -1.23 -3.66
N VAL A 883 10.92 -1.09 -4.74
CA VAL A 883 10.77 -1.96 -5.91
C VAL A 883 11.02 -3.41 -5.51
N GLN A 884 12.03 -3.67 -4.68
CA GLN A 884 12.36 -5.01 -4.24
C GLN A 884 11.28 -5.60 -3.32
N LEU A 885 10.84 -4.85 -2.30
CA LEU A 885 9.88 -5.35 -1.31
C LEU A 885 8.48 -5.57 -1.90
N SER A 886 8.09 -4.79 -2.91
CA SER A 886 6.73 -4.81 -3.48
C SER A 886 6.31 -6.16 -4.06
N TYR A 887 7.27 -6.97 -4.52
CA TYR A 887 7.06 -8.27 -5.15
C TYR A 887 7.39 -9.46 -4.24
N MET A 888 7.67 -9.20 -2.95
CA MET A 888 7.92 -10.27 -1.98
C MET A 888 6.62 -10.80 -1.39
N ALA A 889 6.63 -12.07 -0.96
CA ALA A 889 5.63 -12.58 -0.03
C ALA A 889 5.71 -11.82 1.31
N GLN A 890 4.60 -11.78 2.05
CA GLN A 890 4.47 -11.01 3.29
C GLN A 890 5.61 -11.23 4.29
N ASP A 891 5.95 -12.49 4.61
CA ASP A 891 7.00 -12.79 5.59
C ASP A 891 8.35 -12.22 5.15
N ASN A 892 8.69 -12.41 3.88
CA ASN A 892 9.93 -11.88 3.32
C ASN A 892 9.93 -10.35 3.32
N PHE A 893 8.81 -9.71 2.99
CA PHE A 893 8.67 -8.26 3.12
C PHE A 893 9.01 -7.80 4.54
N LEU A 894 8.44 -8.44 5.56
CA LEU A 894 8.65 -8.09 6.96
C LEU A 894 10.12 -8.28 7.38
N TRP A 895 10.73 -9.42 7.03
CA TRP A 895 12.15 -9.71 7.29
C TRP A 895 13.08 -8.65 6.67
N HIS A 896 12.83 -8.26 5.42
CA HIS A 896 13.67 -7.29 4.71
C HIS A 896 13.47 -5.87 5.23
N CYS A 897 12.22 -5.47 5.49
CA CYS A 897 11.91 -4.17 6.07
C CYS A 897 12.51 -4.03 7.47
N ARG A 898 12.38 -5.06 8.31
CA ARG A 898 13.01 -5.18 9.63
C ARG A 898 14.52 -5.02 9.55
N PHE A 899 15.18 -5.77 8.68
CA PHE A 899 16.63 -5.70 8.49
C PHE A 899 17.12 -4.33 8.00
N PHE A 900 16.39 -3.71 7.07
CA PHE A 900 16.73 -2.38 6.59
C PHE A 900 16.61 -1.31 7.69
N LEU A 901 15.50 -1.31 8.45
CA LEU A 901 15.29 -0.38 9.55
C LEU A 901 16.29 -0.60 10.69
N TRP A 902 16.63 -1.86 10.97
CA TRP A 902 17.70 -2.21 11.89
C TRP A 902 19.03 -1.55 11.49
N GLY A 903 19.45 -1.70 10.23
CA GLY A 903 20.70 -1.09 9.74
C GLY A 903 20.69 0.44 9.79
N LYS A 904 19.51 1.06 9.66
CA LYS A 904 19.33 2.51 9.83
C LYS A 904 19.50 2.94 11.28
N ASN A 905 18.88 2.21 12.21
CA ASN A 905 19.03 2.45 13.63
C ASN A 905 20.49 2.27 14.06
N MET A 906 21.15 1.18 13.63
CA MET A 906 22.56 0.92 13.91
C MET A 906 23.44 2.09 13.48
N LYS A 907 23.28 2.58 12.24
CA LYS A 907 24.03 3.74 11.73
C LYS A 907 23.73 5.02 12.50
N LYS A 908 22.49 5.22 12.96
CA LYS A 908 22.10 6.40 13.75
C LYS A 908 22.75 6.37 15.13
N GLN A 909 22.81 5.20 15.76
CA GLN A 909 23.36 5.03 17.11
C GLN A 909 24.88 4.89 17.14
N SER A 910 25.56 4.71 16.01
CA SER A 910 27.03 4.70 15.93
C SER A 910 27.65 6.09 15.79
N VAL A 911 26.82 7.13 15.60
CA VAL A 911 27.27 8.54 15.44
C VAL A 911 27.22 9.30 16.77
N HIS A 912 26.54 8.71 17.77
CA HIS A 912 26.47 9.15 19.15
C HIS A 912 27.24 8.17 20.01
#